data_AF-R6C365-F1
#
_entry.id   AF-R6C365-F1
#
_cell.length_a   1.000
_cell.length_b   1.000
_cell.length_c   1.000
_cell.angle_alpha   90.00
_cell.angle_beta   90.00
_cell.angle_gamma   90.00
#
_symmetry.space_group_name_H-M   'P 1'
#
loop_
_entity.id
_entity.type
_entity.pdbx_description
1 polymer ?
#
loop_
_entity_poly.entity_id
_entity_poly.type
_entity_poly.pdbx_seq_one_letter_code
_entity_poly.pdbx_strand_id
1 'polypeptide(L)'
;MKVGGSAVISACTIIFCMILVGVFVGWTFGWNRMDCIYLGGMLAMSSTTIIYKAFDDMGLRQQRFAGLVLSILILEDILAIVLMVMLSTMAVSQNFEGGEMVYSILKLLFFLILWFVVGIYGIPLFLKRVRKLMSDETLLIVSLALCFGMVYLAALVGFSPAFGAFIMGSILSETIESEHIGKLVSPVKDLFGAIFFVSVGMMVDPAMIVEYKYQILVIVLAVLLGQTIFGTTGVLLSGQPLKTAMQCGFSLTQIGEFAFIIASLGVSLKVTSHFLYPIVVAVSVITTFLTPYMIRLAVPAYNVIDKYMPSRWRRLLDRYSSGASVANHSNNWKKLVIAIIRIVLIYAVLSIAVTALFLHFIVPLATDMLGDLWGRILGAVLTITAIAPFLRAMIMKKNRSEEFKSLWSDSRFNHAPLISIILLRIVIAIGFIVFIIENLFRASAALMVGIAIIVVCAMILSRFLKKQSIVLERTFVRNLHYKEIQQEYLGEKQPEYAGRLLDRDLHLSDFLIPAESAWAGKTLRELDLGKKYDVHVASIIRGKHRLNIPDGNTCIFPNDLIQVIGTDEQLSLFASVAEKAIHTYDDEDFGKHEMKLKQFVVAKDSPFVGHSIIECGIRNKYHCLVVGIESAGEDVLRTPQVHMPLKEDDVVWVVGEEDDLNQLFAYCC
;
A
#
# COMPACT_ATOMS: atom_id res chain seq x y z
N MET A 1 -1.12 -5.17 1.13
CA MET A 1 -1.01 -6.37 0.28
C MET A 1 0.00 -7.32 0.93
N LYS A 2 -0.36 -8.57 1.26
CA LYS A 2 0.62 -9.55 1.78
C LYS A 2 1.52 -9.94 0.61
N VAL A 3 2.75 -9.41 0.55
CA VAL A 3 3.75 -9.81 -0.44
C VAL A 3 3.96 -11.31 -0.31
N GLY A 4 3.52 -12.08 -1.31
CA GLY A 4 3.67 -13.52 -1.32
C GLY A 4 5.14 -13.91 -1.37
N GLY A 5 5.50 -15.05 -0.76
CA GLY A 5 6.86 -15.61 -0.89
C GLY A 5 7.30 -15.79 -2.35
N SER A 6 6.34 -15.86 -3.28
CA SER A 6 6.59 -15.92 -4.70
C SER A 6 7.26 -14.66 -5.27
N ALA A 7 6.82 -13.47 -4.84
CA ALA A 7 7.37 -12.20 -5.30
C ALA A 7 8.83 -12.03 -4.84
N VAL A 8 9.15 -12.46 -3.61
CA VAL A 8 10.52 -12.41 -3.06
C VAL A 8 11.47 -13.29 -3.88
N ILE A 9 11.09 -14.54 -4.15
CA ILE A 9 11.92 -15.46 -4.94
C ILE A 9 12.15 -14.90 -6.35
N SER A 10 11.08 -14.37 -6.96
CA SER A 10 11.14 -13.80 -8.31
C SER A 10 12.06 -12.58 -8.35
N ALA A 11 11.85 -11.59 -7.48
CA ALA A 11 12.65 -10.36 -7.44
C ALA A 11 14.13 -10.63 -7.17
N CYS A 12 14.46 -11.50 -6.21
CA CYS A 12 15.85 -11.88 -5.94
C CYS A 12 16.51 -12.57 -7.15
N THR A 13 15.78 -13.43 -7.85
CA THR A 13 16.30 -14.13 -9.04
C THR A 13 16.54 -13.15 -10.18
N ILE A 14 15.56 -12.28 -10.47
CA ILE A 14 15.64 -11.27 -11.52
C ILE A 14 16.84 -10.35 -11.27
N ILE A 15 16.92 -9.75 -10.09
CA ILE A 15 17.97 -8.79 -9.75
C ILE A 15 19.35 -9.45 -9.85
N PHE A 16 19.54 -10.62 -9.24
CA PHE A 16 20.83 -11.31 -9.27
C PHE A 16 21.26 -11.64 -10.70
N CYS A 17 20.38 -12.24 -11.50
CA CYS A 17 20.69 -12.61 -12.88
C CYS A 17 20.93 -11.37 -13.76
N MET A 18 20.13 -10.31 -13.61
CA MET A 18 20.28 -9.10 -14.41
C MET A 18 21.55 -8.29 -14.04
N ILE A 19 21.96 -8.29 -12.78
CA ILE A 19 23.28 -7.74 -12.39
C ILE A 19 24.39 -8.48 -13.12
N LEU A 20 24.35 -9.81 -13.15
CA LEU A 20 25.35 -10.61 -13.87
C LEU A 20 25.35 -10.31 -15.37
N VAL A 21 24.17 -10.17 -15.99
CA VAL A 21 24.04 -9.80 -17.40
C VAL A 21 24.66 -8.43 -17.65
N GLY A 22 24.35 -7.41 -16.86
CA GLY A 22 24.90 -6.07 -17.08
C GLY A 22 26.42 -6.02 -16.85
N VAL A 23 26.93 -6.72 -15.82
CA VAL A 23 28.38 -6.86 -15.62
C VAL A 23 29.03 -7.54 -16.82
N PHE A 24 28.43 -8.61 -17.32
CA PHE A 24 28.93 -9.33 -18.49
C PHE A 24 28.94 -8.46 -19.74
N VAL A 25 27.85 -7.74 -20.01
CA VAL A 25 27.75 -6.80 -21.15
C VAL A 25 28.81 -5.71 -21.04
N GLY A 26 28.97 -5.06 -19.88
CA GLY A 26 30.02 -4.06 -19.68
C GLY A 26 31.43 -4.62 -19.90
N TRP A 27 31.67 -5.85 -19.44
CA TRP A 27 32.94 -6.53 -19.64
C TRP A 27 33.21 -6.85 -21.11
N THR A 28 32.20 -7.24 -21.89
CA THR A 28 32.36 -7.45 -23.34
C THR A 28 32.75 -6.19 -24.10
N PHE A 29 32.38 -5.01 -23.60
CA PHE A 29 32.80 -3.72 -24.16
C PHE A 29 34.11 -3.20 -23.58
N GLY A 30 34.79 -3.96 -22.71
CA GLY A 30 36.06 -3.57 -22.11
C GLY A 30 35.94 -2.41 -21.11
N TRP A 31 34.76 -2.19 -20.54
CA TRP A 31 34.55 -1.11 -19.58
C TRP A 31 35.24 -1.37 -18.24
N ASN A 32 35.48 -0.31 -17.48
CA ASN A 32 36.05 -0.42 -16.15
C ASN A 32 35.15 -1.26 -15.24
N ARG A 33 35.76 -1.89 -14.22
CA ARG A 33 35.04 -2.75 -13.27
C ARG A 33 33.86 -2.04 -12.60
N MET A 34 34.03 -0.77 -12.22
CA MET A 34 32.97 0.02 -11.59
C MET A 34 31.84 0.32 -12.58
N ASP A 35 32.16 0.67 -13.83
CA ASP A 35 31.16 0.86 -14.90
C ASP A 35 30.34 -0.41 -15.13
N CYS A 36 30.97 -1.59 -15.12
CA CYS A 36 30.28 -2.87 -15.28
C CYS A 36 29.31 -3.17 -14.12
N ILE A 37 29.75 -2.96 -12.88
CA ILE A 37 28.95 -3.22 -11.67
C ILE A 37 27.77 -2.23 -11.59
N TYR A 38 28.02 -0.95 -11.86
CA TYR A 38 26.98 0.07 -11.90
C TYR A 38 25.98 -0.19 -13.03
N LEU A 39 26.43 -0.59 -14.23
CA LEU A 39 25.55 -1.02 -15.31
C LEU A 39 24.67 -2.20 -14.87
N GLY A 40 25.27 -3.24 -14.28
CA GLY A 40 24.53 -4.38 -13.71
C GLY A 40 23.43 -3.95 -12.75
N GLY A 41 23.73 -3.02 -11.84
CA GLY A 41 22.72 -2.50 -10.92
C GLY A 41 21.61 -1.69 -11.60
N MET A 42 21.93 -0.96 -12.66
CA MET A 42 20.95 -0.20 -13.45
C MET A 42 20.01 -1.10 -14.25
N LEU A 43 20.50 -2.19 -14.83
CA LEU A 43 19.67 -3.09 -15.66
C LEU A 43 18.76 -4.02 -14.83
N ALA A 44 19.07 -4.19 -13.55
CA ALA A 44 18.39 -5.12 -12.67
C ALA A 44 17.00 -4.67 -12.20
N MET A 45 16.66 -3.40 -12.44
CA MET A 45 15.55 -2.71 -11.79
C MET A 45 14.49 -2.31 -12.80
N SER A 46 13.25 -2.75 -12.58
CA SER A 46 12.12 -2.40 -13.43
C SER A 46 11.43 -1.11 -12.96
N SER A 47 10.66 -0.44 -13.84
CA SER A 47 9.86 0.73 -13.42
C SER A 47 8.46 0.37 -12.92
N THR A 48 8.15 0.77 -11.68
CA THR A 48 6.81 0.64 -11.10
C THR A 48 5.80 1.58 -11.77
N THR A 49 6.19 2.85 -11.97
CA THR A 49 5.29 3.89 -12.48
C THR A 49 4.81 3.59 -13.90
N ILE A 50 5.73 3.14 -14.77
CA ILE A 50 5.43 2.86 -16.18
C ILE A 50 4.49 1.64 -16.31
N ILE A 51 4.75 0.54 -15.58
CA ILE A 51 3.89 -0.65 -15.62
C ILE A 51 2.51 -0.33 -15.08
N TYR A 52 2.44 0.39 -13.97
CA TYR A 52 1.17 0.73 -13.36
C TYR A 52 0.30 1.50 -14.36
N LYS A 53 0.87 2.49 -15.06
CA LYS A 53 0.16 3.24 -16.09
C LYS A 53 -0.21 2.38 -17.31
N ALA A 54 0.71 1.53 -17.79
CA ALA A 54 0.44 0.63 -18.91
C ALA A 54 -0.69 -0.37 -18.60
N PHE A 55 -0.75 -0.92 -17.39
CA PHE A 55 -1.83 -1.82 -16.98
C PHE A 55 -3.18 -1.11 -16.83
N ASP A 56 -3.17 0.13 -16.35
CA ASP A 56 -4.38 0.95 -16.25
C ASP A 56 -4.93 1.28 -17.65
N ASP A 57 -4.07 1.76 -18.55
CA ASP A 57 -4.43 2.11 -19.94
C ASP A 57 -4.87 0.90 -20.77
N MET A 58 -4.40 -0.31 -20.42
CA MET A 58 -4.77 -1.57 -21.08
C MET A 58 -5.92 -2.33 -20.39
N GLY A 59 -6.47 -1.83 -19.27
CA GLY A 59 -7.53 -2.50 -18.52
C GLY A 59 -7.11 -3.83 -17.86
N LEU A 60 -5.81 -4.03 -17.62
CA LEU A 60 -5.24 -5.29 -17.08
C LEU A 60 -5.13 -5.31 -15.55
N ARG A 61 -5.43 -4.19 -14.89
CA ARG A 61 -5.18 -3.97 -13.46
C ARG A 61 -5.83 -5.00 -12.53
N GLN A 62 -7.02 -5.50 -12.87
CA GLN A 62 -7.76 -6.45 -12.05
C GLN A 62 -7.29 -7.90 -12.25
N GLN A 63 -6.40 -8.18 -13.21
CA GLN A 63 -5.94 -9.54 -13.45
C GLN A 63 -4.96 -10.02 -12.37
N ARG A 64 -5.02 -11.32 -12.05
CA ARG A 64 -4.17 -11.95 -11.02
C ARG A 64 -2.68 -11.78 -11.28
N PHE A 65 -2.24 -11.85 -12.55
CA PHE A 65 -0.83 -11.69 -12.90
C PHE A 65 -0.35 -10.23 -12.66
N ALA A 66 -1.22 -9.24 -12.82
CA ALA A 66 -0.90 -7.84 -12.57
C ALA A 66 -0.61 -7.61 -11.08
N GLY A 67 -1.39 -8.21 -10.18
CA GLY A 67 -1.11 -8.18 -8.74
C GLY A 67 0.24 -8.80 -8.36
N LEU A 68 0.65 -9.88 -9.04
CA LEU A 68 1.96 -10.50 -8.83
C LEU A 68 3.10 -9.62 -9.36
N VAL A 69 2.95 -9.02 -10.55
CA VAL A 69 3.91 -8.06 -11.11
C VAL A 69 4.11 -6.87 -10.17
N LEU A 70 3.03 -6.23 -9.72
CA LEU A 70 3.10 -5.12 -8.76
C LEU A 70 3.79 -5.53 -7.45
N SER A 71 3.57 -6.77 -6.99
CA SER A 71 4.26 -7.29 -5.80
C SER A 71 5.75 -7.50 -6.02
N ILE A 72 6.17 -7.93 -7.21
CA ILE A 72 7.59 -8.06 -7.58
C ILE A 72 8.24 -6.67 -7.62
N LEU A 73 7.59 -5.69 -8.25
CA LEU A 73 8.09 -4.33 -8.38
C LEU A 73 8.34 -3.64 -7.03
N ILE A 74 7.39 -3.76 -6.09
CA ILE A 74 7.58 -3.25 -4.73
C ILE A 74 8.82 -3.88 -4.05
N LEU A 75 9.08 -5.15 -4.33
CA LEU A 75 10.21 -5.88 -3.76
C LEU A 75 11.53 -5.53 -4.46
N GLU A 76 11.49 -5.30 -5.76
CA GLU A 76 12.60 -4.72 -6.50
C GLU A 76 12.96 -3.37 -5.89
N ASP A 77 12.02 -2.43 -5.70
CA ASP A 77 12.30 -1.10 -5.14
C ASP A 77 13.00 -1.16 -3.77
N ILE A 78 12.58 -2.09 -2.90
CA ILE A 78 13.24 -2.35 -1.61
C ILE A 78 14.67 -2.87 -1.81
N LEU A 79 14.87 -3.80 -2.73
CA LEU A 79 16.19 -4.36 -3.03
C LEU A 79 17.10 -3.34 -3.74
N ALA A 80 16.54 -2.41 -4.52
CA ALA A 80 17.24 -1.29 -5.16
C ALA A 80 17.95 -0.43 -4.13
N ILE A 81 17.28 -0.18 -3.01
CA ILE A 81 17.82 0.59 -1.89
C ILE A 81 19.03 -0.11 -1.27
N VAL A 82 18.90 -1.42 -1.02
CA VAL A 82 20.00 -2.23 -0.50
C VAL A 82 21.18 -2.20 -1.48
N LEU A 83 20.89 -2.36 -2.77
CA LEU A 83 21.87 -2.31 -3.85
C LEU A 83 22.57 -0.94 -3.93
N MET A 84 21.84 0.17 -3.86
CA MET A 84 22.42 1.52 -3.87
C MET A 84 23.42 1.72 -2.75
N VAL A 85 23.11 1.22 -1.54
CA VAL A 85 24.04 1.33 -0.42
C VAL A 85 25.25 0.43 -0.58
N MET A 86 25.07 -0.78 -1.14
CA MET A 86 26.20 -1.63 -1.51
C MET A 86 27.10 -0.91 -2.53
N LEU A 87 26.53 -0.32 -3.58
CA LEU A 87 27.27 0.42 -4.61
C LEU A 87 27.97 1.67 -4.07
N SER A 88 27.35 2.41 -3.16
CA SER A 88 27.99 3.58 -2.53
C SER A 88 29.12 3.18 -1.59
N THR A 89 28.95 2.11 -0.81
CA THR A 89 30.03 1.60 0.05
C THR A 89 31.22 1.16 -0.79
N MET A 90 30.98 0.37 -1.85
CA MET A 90 32.04 -0.11 -2.74
C MET A 90 32.78 1.04 -3.43
N ALA A 91 32.07 2.12 -3.75
CA ALA A 91 32.65 3.32 -4.33
C ALA A 91 33.55 4.08 -3.34
N VAL A 92 33.19 4.13 -2.06
CA VAL A 92 33.94 4.86 -1.02
C VAL A 92 35.14 4.06 -0.51
N SER A 93 34.99 2.74 -0.31
CA SER A 93 36.06 1.93 0.29
C SER A 93 37.23 1.63 -0.65
N GLN A 94 37.02 1.68 -1.97
CA GLN A 94 37.95 1.26 -3.03
C GLN A 94 38.58 -0.15 -2.89
N ASN A 95 38.29 -0.87 -1.80
CA ASN A 95 38.72 -2.22 -1.49
C ASN A 95 37.48 -3.12 -1.37
N PHE A 96 37.55 -4.27 -2.04
CA PHE A 96 36.53 -5.32 -2.01
C PHE A 96 36.73 -6.24 -0.79
N GLU A 97 37.03 -5.67 0.38
CA GLU A 97 37.09 -6.48 1.60
C GLU A 97 35.66 -6.80 2.05
N GLY A 98 35.31 -8.10 2.05
CA GLY A 98 33.97 -8.56 2.42
C GLY A 98 33.52 -8.11 3.81
N GLY A 99 34.47 -7.79 4.71
CA GLY A 99 34.20 -7.26 6.04
C GLY A 99 33.52 -5.88 6.02
N GLU A 100 34.01 -4.94 5.21
CA GLU A 100 33.43 -3.58 5.12
C GLU A 100 32.06 -3.58 4.45
N MET A 101 31.84 -4.50 3.51
CA MET A 101 30.55 -4.70 2.86
C MET A 101 29.51 -5.25 3.85
N VAL A 102 29.88 -6.27 4.63
CA VAL A 102 29.02 -6.81 5.69
C VAL A 102 28.74 -5.74 6.75
N TYR A 103 29.75 -4.96 7.15
CA TYR A 103 29.57 -3.85 8.08
C TYR A 103 28.58 -2.82 7.55
N SER A 104 28.67 -2.43 6.27
CA SER A 104 27.76 -1.46 5.65
C SER A 104 26.34 -1.99 5.52
N ILE A 105 26.17 -3.27 5.17
CA ILE A 105 24.85 -3.93 5.14
C ILE A 105 24.26 -3.96 6.56
N LEU A 106 25.05 -4.32 7.58
CA LEU A 106 24.61 -4.31 8.98
C LEU A 106 24.27 -2.89 9.45
N LYS A 107 25.06 -1.88 9.09
CA LYS A 107 24.80 -0.46 9.38
C LYS A 107 23.50 0.01 8.73
N LEU A 108 23.24 -0.38 7.48
CA LEU A 108 21.98 -0.10 6.77
C LEU A 108 20.80 -0.77 7.46
N LEU A 109 20.89 -2.07 7.72
CA LEU A 109 19.81 -2.83 8.36
C LEU A 109 19.52 -2.24 9.73
N PHE A 110 20.55 -1.94 10.52
CA PHE A 110 20.44 -1.26 11.80
C PHE A 110 19.70 0.07 11.67
N PHE A 111 20.10 0.94 10.74
CA PHE A 111 19.46 2.24 10.52
C PHE A 111 17.99 2.09 10.09
N LEU A 112 17.71 1.20 9.13
CA LEU A 112 16.36 0.89 8.65
C LEU A 112 15.47 0.41 9.80
N ILE A 113 15.89 -0.62 10.54
CA ILE A 113 15.12 -1.20 11.64
C ILE A 113 14.91 -0.16 12.74
N LEU A 114 15.95 0.58 13.11
CA LEU A 114 15.89 1.60 14.15
C LEU A 114 14.85 2.66 13.81
N TRP A 115 14.99 3.31 12.65
CA TRP A 115 14.11 4.40 12.26
C TRP A 115 12.71 3.95 11.90
N PHE A 116 12.54 2.75 11.35
CA PHE A 116 11.22 2.18 11.12
C PHE A 116 10.49 1.93 12.45
N VAL A 117 11.16 1.34 13.44
CA VAL A 117 10.56 1.07 14.76
C VAL A 117 10.30 2.38 15.50
N VAL A 118 11.29 3.29 15.57
CA VAL A 118 11.13 4.61 16.19
C VAL A 118 10.01 5.40 15.50
N GLY A 119 9.95 5.36 14.17
CA GLY A 119 8.94 6.01 13.35
C GLY A 119 7.52 5.54 13.65
N ILE A 120 7.29 4.22 13.74
CA ILE A 120 5.99 3.62 14.06
C ILE A 120 5.49 4.02 15.46
N TYR A 121 6.38 4.34 16.39
CA TYR A 121 5.98 4.86 17.70
C TYR A 121 5.83 6.38 17.70
N GLY A 122 6.80 7.09 17.13
CA GLY A 122 6.91 8.54 17.19
C GLY A 122 5.91 9.26 16.29
N ILE A 123 5.86 8.87 15.01
CA ILE A 123 5.08 9.59 13.99
C ILE A 123 3.57 9.48 14.24
N PRO A 124 2.96 8.29 14.49
CA PRO A 124 1.54 8.24 14.80
C PRO A 124 1.17 9.00 16.07
N LEU A 125 2.03 8.99 17.10
CA LEU A 125 1.80 9.73 18.34
C LEU A 125 1.84 11.24 18.11
N PHE A 126 2.82 11.70 17.32
CA PHE A 126 2.96 13.08 16.91
C PHE A 126 1.72 13.52 16.11
N LEU A 127 1.40 12.84 15.01
CA LEU A 127 0.25 13.15 14.15
C LEU A 127 -1.06 13.17 14.94
N LYS A 128 -1.28 12.18 15.83
CA LYS A 128 -2.48 12.16 16.67
C LYS A 128 -2.60 13.37 17.59
N ARG A 129 -1.48 13.89 18.12
CA ARG A 129 -1.46 15.03 19.03
C ARG A 129 -1.67 16.35 18.30
N VAL A 130 -1.14 16.49 17.09
CA VAL A 130 -1.29 17.71 16.27
C VAL A 130 -2.53 17.70 15.38
N ARG A 131 -3.22 16.56 15.23
CA ARG A 131 -4.38 16.38 14.34
C ARG A 131 -5.47 17.46 14.49
N LYS A 132 -5.73 17.93 15.72
CA LYS A 132 -6.75 18.98 15.95
C LYS A 132 -6.38 20.34 15.34
N LEU A 133 -5.11 20.54 15.04
CA LEU A 133 -4.53 21.76 14.48
C LEU A 133 -4.22 21.58 12.98
N MET A 134 -4.50 20.41 12.41
CA MET A 134 -4.13 20.09 11.04
C MET A 134 -5.30 20.33 10.07
N SER A 135 -5.12 21.30 9.16
CA SER A 135 -5.82 21.37 7.88
C SER A 135 -5.10 20.52 6.83
N ASP A 136 -5.73 20.33 5.67
CA ASP A 136 -5.17 19.60 4.53
C ASP A 136 -3.82 20.19 4.08
N GLU A 137 -3.71 21.51 4.04
CA GLU A 137 -2.46 22.21 3.68
C GLU A 137 -1.36 21.93 4.70
N THR A 138 -1.67 22.02 6.00
CA THR A 138 -0.68 21.77 7.05
C THR A 138 -0.26 20.31 7.11
N LEU A 139 -1.15 19.36 6.83
CA LEU A 139 -0.83 17.93 6.79
C LEU A 139 0.11 17.63 5.63
N LEU A 140 -0.10 18.24 4.46
CA LEU A 140 0.82 18.15 3.33
C LEU A 140 2.21 18.68 3.69
N ILE A 141 2.29 19.88 4.27
CA ILE A 141 3.55 20.51 4.66
C ILE A 141 4.29 19.65 5.70
N VAL A 142 3.58 19.16 6.73
CA VAL A 142 4.19 18.31 7.76
C VAL A 142 4.67 16.98 7.18
N SER A 143 3.90 16.37 6.28
CA SER A 143 4.29 15.11 5.63
C SER A 143 5.56 15.27 4.80
N LEU A 144 5.66 16.34 4.01
CA LEU A 144 6.87 16.67 3.25
C LEU A 144 8.04 17.04 4.16
N ALA A 145 7.81 17.80 5.23
CA ALA A 145 8.84 18.16 6.21
C ALA A 145 9.42 16.93 6.91
N LEU A 146 8.57 15.96 7.30
CA LEU A 146 9.01 14.68 7.84
C LEU A 146 9.83 13.89 6.80
N CYS A 147 9.39 13.88 5.54
CA CYS A 147 10.13 13.24 4.45
C CYS A 147 11.53 13.85 4.28
N PHE A 148 11.62 15.17 4.09
CA PHE A 148 12.90 15.86 3.96
C PHE A 148 13.77 15.76 5.23
N GLY A 149 13.16 15.73 6.42
CA GLY A 149 13.86 15.48 7.67
C GLY A 149 14.57 14.12 7.69
N MET A 150 13.90 13.07 7.22
CA MET A 150 14.53 11.75 7.11
C MET A 150 15.54 11.66 5.97
N VAL A 151 15.32 12.35 4.86
CA VAL A 151 16.32 12.50 3.79
C VAL A 151 17.60 13.12 4.34
N TYR A 152 17.49 14.20 5.11
CA TYR A 152 18.63 14.87 5.74
C TYR A 152 19.34 13.95 6.74
N LEU A 153 18.59 13.24 7.61
CA LEU A 153 19.16 12.28 8.56
C LEU A 153 19.87 11.11 7.86
N ALA A 154 19.31 10.58 6.76
CA ALA A 154 19.93 9.53 5.98
C ALA A 154 21.25 10.01 5.34
N ALA A 155 21.25 11.22 4.78
CA ALA A 155 22.45 11.83 4.20
C ALA A 155 23.56 12.05 5.25
N LEU A 156 23.23 12.49 6.47
CA LEU A 156 24.19 12.64 7.56
C LEU A 156 24.90 11.34 7.95
N VAL A 157 24.21 10.20 7.83
CA VAL A 157 24.77 8.87 8.15
C VAL A 157 25.56 8.29 6.97
N GLY A 158 25.53 8.95 5.80
CA GLY A 158 26.20 8.56 4.57
C GLY A 158 25.35 7.67 3.65
N PHE A 159 24.02 7.68 3.80
CA PHE A 159 23.11 6.98 2.90
C PHE A 159 22.51 7.90 1.84
N SER A 160 21.92 7.32 0.79
CA SER A 160 21.32 8.09 -0.29
C SER A 160 20.06 8.85 0.16
N PRO A 161 19.78 10.03 -0.42
CA PRO A 161 18.52 10.75 -0.18
C PRO A 161 17.27 9.90 -0.45
N ALA A 162 17.28 9.10 -1.53
CA ALA A 162 16.17 8.21 -1.89
C ALA A 162 15.83 7.20 -0.78
N PHE A 163 16.84 6.68 -0.08
CA PHE A 163 16.63 5.78 1.06
C PHE A 163 15.90 6.47 2.23
N GLY A 164 16.29 7.70 2.57
CA GLY A 164 15.61 8.46 3.62
C GLY A 164 14.15 8.76 3.29
N ALA A 165 13.87 9.13 2.04
CA ALA A 165 12.50 9.34 1.55
C ALA A 165 11.67 8.05 1.62
N PHE A 166 12.24 6.92 1.19
CA PHE A 166 11.58 5.61 1.28
C PHE A 166 11.24 5.22 2.71
N ILE A 167 12.19 5.38 3.65
CA ILE A 167 11.94 5.07 5.07
C ILE A 167 10.77 5.89 5.59
N MET A 168 10.78 7.20 5.40
CA MET A 168 9.68 8.04 5.90
C MET A 168 8.35 7.72 5.22
N GLY A 169 8.35 7.51 3.90
CA GLY A 169 7.17 7.09 3.15
C GLY A 169 6.58 5.79 3.70
N SER A 170 7.43 4.80 3.99
CA SER A 170 7.01 3.53 4.60
C SER A 170 6.41 3.73 6.00
N ILE A 171 7.01 4.59 6.83
CA ILE A 171 6.49 4.91 8.16
C ILE A 171 5.15 5.64 8.07
N LEU A 172 5.01 6.61 7.18
CA LEU A 172 3.76 7.35 6.96
C LEU A 172 2.66 6.44 6.41
N SER A 173 2.99 5.45 5.58
CA SER A 173 2.04 4.49 5.03
C SER A 173 1.36 3.62 6.09
N GLU A 174 2.01 3.44 7.24
CA GLU A 174 1.50 2.71 8.42
C GLU A 174 0.67 3.60 9.36
N THR A 175 0.56 4.90 9.08
CA THR A 175 -0.27 5.82 9.88
C THR A 175 -1.74 5.76 9.47
N ILE A 176 -2.62 6.19 10.38
CA ILE A 176 -4.07 6.31 10.14
C ILE A 176 -4.36 7.24 8.97
N GLU A 177 -3.61 8.34 8.89
CA GLU A 177 -3.81 9.39 7.89
C GLU A 177 -3.16 9.03 6.53
N SER A 178 -2.60 7.82 6.38
CA SER A 178 -1.84 7.43 5.18
C SER A 178 -2.59 7.61 3.86
N GLU A 179 -3.89 7.30 3.81
CA GLU A 179 -4.70 7.50 2.60
C GLU A 179 -4.92 8.99 2.30
N HIS A 180 -5.16 9.79 3.34
CA HIS A 180 -5.35 11.23 3.21
C HIS A 180 -4.04 11.92 2.77
N ILE A 181 -2.92 11.56 3.42
CA ILE A 181 -1.57 11.97 3.01
C ILE A 181 -1.30 11.55 1.57
N GLY A 182 -1.66 10.32 1.17
CA GLY A 182 -1.51 9.84 -0.19
C GLY A 182 -2.26 10.70 -1.22
N LYS A 183 -3.51 11.08 -0.93
CA LYS A 183 -4.30 11.98 -1.79
C LYS A 183 -3.67 13.37 -1.90
N LEU A 184 -3.20 13.95 -0.79
CA LEU A 184 -2.60 15.28 -0.76
C LEU A 184 -1.22 15.32 -1.43
N VAL A 185 -0.44 14.24 -1.31
CA VAL A 185 0.91 14.15 -1.91
C VAL A 185 0.86 13.74 -3.39
N SER A 186 -0.22 13.08 -3.87
CA SER A 186 -0.27 12.60 -5.26
C SER A 186 -0.01 13.71 -6.29
N PRO A 187 -0.67 14.90 -6.23
CA PRO A 187 -0.41 15.97 -7.20
C PRO A 187 1.04 16.45 -7.18
N VAL A 188 1.65 16.51 -5.99
CA VAL A 188 3.07 16.88 -5.82
C VAL A 188 3.97 15.83 -6.46
N LYS A 189 3.72 14.55 -6.16
CA LYS A 189 4.45 13.41 -6.75
C LYS A 189 4.29 13.37 -8.26
N ASP A 190 3.10 13.62 -8.80
CA ASP A 190 2.84 13.62 -10.24
C ASP A 190 3.56 14.81 -10.94
N LEU A 191 3.54 16.00 -10.33
CA LEU A 191 4.26 17.17 -10.83
C LEU A 191 5.79 16.95 -10.85
N PHE A 192 6.38 16.51 -9.73
CA PHE A 192 7.81 16.25 -9.66
C PHE A 192 8.22 15.03 -10.51
N GLY A 193 7.35 14.04 -10.66
CA GLY A 193 7.54 12.92 -11.58
C GLY A 193 7.62 13.39 -13.03
N ALA A 194 6.70 14.27 -13.45
CA ALA A 194 6.74 14.86 -14.78
C ALA A 194 8.04 15.67 -15.00
N ILE A 195 8.42 16.52 -14.04
CA ILE A 195 9.67 17.28 -14.10
C ILE A 195 10.89 16.35 -14.19
N PHE A 196 10.92 15.28 -13.41
CA PHE A 196 11.99 14.28 -13.42
C PHE A 196 12.13 13.63 -14.79
N PHE A 197 11.04 13.09 -15.36
CA PHE A 197 11.09 12.41 -16.66
C PHE A 197 11.40 13.38 -17.81
N VAL A 198 10.86 14.60 -17.78
CA VAL A 198 11.21 15.64 -18.77
C VAL A 198 12.69 16.02 -18.66
N SER A 199 13.20 16.21 -17.45
CA SER A 199 14.62 16.54 -17.24
C SER A 199 15.55 15.42 -17.72
N VAL A 200 15.22 14.17 -17.39
CA VAL A 200 15.94 12.99 -17.88
C VAL A 200 15.88 12.91 -19.41
N GLY A 201 14.71 13.16 -20.01
CA GLY A 201 14.56 13.23 -21.46
C GLY A 201 15.40 14.33 -22.10
N MET A 202 15.51 15.51 -21.47
CA MET A 202 16.35 16.62 -21.92
C MET A 202 17.85 16.34 -21.78
N MET A 203 18.26 15.45 -20.87
CA MET A 203 19.65 15.00 -20.75
C MET A 203 20.06 14.00 -21.85
N VAL A 204 19.11 13.52 -22.66
CA VAL A 204 19.40 12.68 -23.81
C VAL A 204 20.02 13.54 -24.92
N ASP A 205 21.32 13.35 -25.13
CA ASP A 205 22.01 13.93 -26.28
C ASP A 205 21.83 13.02 -27.52
N PRO A 206 21.16 13.48 -28.59
CA PRO A 206 21.00 12.70 -29.81
C PRO A 206 22.33 12.31 -30.47
N ALA A 207 23.38 13.12 -30.32
CA ALA A 207 24.71 12.81 -30.85
C ALA A 207 25.31 11.58 -30.15
N MET A 208 25.14 11.49 -28.83
CA MET A 208 25.58 10.36 -28.03
C MET A 208 24.83 9.07 -28.39
N ILE A 209 23.54 9.15 -28.76
CA ILE A 209 22.80 7.96 -29.24
C ILE A 209 23.43 7.39 -30.51
N VAL A 210 23.84 8.27 -31.44
CA VAL A 210 24.47 7.85 -32.69
C VAL A 210 25.86 7.27 -32.45
N GLU A 211 26.63 7.89 -31.55
CA GLU A 211 27.97 7.44 -31.15
C GLU A 211 27.92 6.05 -30.48
N TYR A 212 27.03 5.85 -29.51
CA TYR A 212 26.92 4.63 -28.70
C TYR A 212 25.85 3.66 -29.20
N LYS A 213 25.44 3.75 -30.48
CA LYS A 213 24.33 2.97 -31.04
C LYS A 213 24.47 1.45 -30.85
N TYR A 214 25.69 0.92 -30.93
CA TYR A 214 25.95 -0.51 -30.79
C TYR A 214 25.78 -0.96 -29.33
N GLN A 215 26.30 -0.16 -28.39
CA GLN A 215 26.20 -0.41 -26.96
C GLN A 215 24.74 -0.32 -26.51
N ILE A 216 24.02 0.73 -26.95
CA ILE A 216 22.60 0.90 -26.67
C ILE A 216 21.79 -0.29 -27.20
N LEU A 217 22.01 -0.71 -28.46
CA LEU A 217 21.29 -1.84 -29.05
C LEU A 217 21.53 -3.14 -28.28
N VAL A 218 22.77 -3.45 -27.93
CA VAL A 218 23.11 -4.66 -27.17
C VAL A 218 22.49 -4.63 -25.78
N ILE A 219 22.52 -3.48 -25.10
CA ILE A 219 21.93 -3.34 -23.76
C ILE A 219 20.40 -3.43 -23.83
N VAL A 220 19.74 -2.81 -24.82
CA VAL A 220 18.29 -2.97 -25.05
C VAL A 220 17.93 -4.44 -25.23
N LEU A 221 18.65 -5.16 -26.10
CA LEU A 221 18.42 -6.60 -26.31
C LEU A 221 18.67 -7.41 -25.03
N ALA A 222 19.73 -7.09 -24.28
CA ALA A 222 20.05 -7.73 -23.02
C ALA A 222 18.95 -7.53 -21.97
N VAL A 223 18.36 -6.33 -21.90
CA VAL A 223 17.25 -6.03 -20.98
C VAL A 223 16.00 -6.76 -21.42
N LEU A 224 15.58 -6.65 -22.69
CA LEU A 224 14.36 -7.28 -23.17
C LEU A 224 14.40 -8.80 -23.01
N LEU A 225 15.49 -9.44 -23.44
CA LEU A 225 15.65 -10.88 -23.34
C LEU A 225 15.90 -11.32 -21.90
N GLY A 226 16.78 -10.61 -21.18
CA GLY A 226 17.12 -10.92 -19.79
C GLY A 226 15.91 -10.84 -18.88
N GLN A 227 15.19 -9.72 -18.88
CA GLN A 227 13.99 -9.55 -18.05
C GLN A 227 12.89 -10.55 -18.43
N THR A 228 12.70 -10.83 -19.72
CA THR A 228 11.71 -11.82 -20.15
C THR A 228 12.08 -13.23 -19.64
N ILE A 229 13.33 -13.65 -19.80
CA ILE A 229 13.80 -15.00 -19.44
C ILE A 229 13.88 -15.15 -17.92
N PHE A 230 14.56 -14.24 -17.24
CA PHE A 230 14.77 -14.31 -15.78
C PHE A 230 13.50 -13.93 -15.01
N GLY A 231 12.66 -13.06 -15.54
CA GLY A 231 11.33 -12.77 -14.99
C GLY A 231 10.40 -13.98 -15.08
N THR A 232 10.31 -14.61 -16.26
CA THR A 232 9.53 -15.85 -16.42
C THR A 232 10.07 -16.96 -15.53
N THR A 233 11.39 -17.15 -15.51
CA THR A 233 12.03 -18.20 -14.70
C THR A 233 11.86 -17.94 -13.20
N GLY A 234 12.04 -16.70 -12.74
CA GLY A 234 11.84 -16.32 -11.34
C GLY A 234 10.41 -16.62 -10.86
N VAL A 235 9.41 -16.29 -11.68
CA VAL A 235 8.00 -16.55 -11.36
C VAL A 235 7.66 -18.04 -11.47
N LEU A 236 8.25 -18.79 -12.41
CA LEU A 236 8.14 -20.24 -12.46
C LEU A 236 8.72 -20.91 -11.21
N LEU A 237 9.93 -20.53 -10.80
CA LEU A 237 10.60 -21.01 -9.58
C LEU A 237 9.79 -20.68 -8.31
N SER A 238 8.92 -19.69 -8.40
CA SER A 238 8.02 -19.30 -7.33
C SER A 238 6.78 -20.20 -7.19
N GLY A 239 6.59 -21.14 -8.12
CA GLY A 239 5.47 -22.10 -8.13
C GLY A 239 4.24 -21.65 -8.92
N GLN A 240 4.36 -20.61 -9.76
CA GLN A 240 3.25 -20.13 -10.59
C GLN A 240 3.18 -20.88 -11.93
N PRO A 241 1.99 -21.00 -12.54
CA PRO A 241 1.84 -21.65 -13.83
C PRO A 241 2.56 -20.86 -14.94
N LEU A 242 2.99 -21.57 -15.99
CA LEU A 242 3.80 -21.01 -17.08
C LEU A 242 3.16 -19.79 -17.75
N LYS A 243 1.84 -19.82 -17.97
CA LYS A 243 1.10 -18.70 -18.56
C LYS A 243 1.27 -17.41 -17.74
N THR A 244 1.01 -17.49 -16.44
CA THR A 244 1.20 -16.38 -15.51
C THR A 244 2.65 -15.92 -15.46
N ALA A 245 3.59 -16.87 -15.42
CA ALA A 245 5.02 -16.55 -15.37
C ALA A 245 5.49 -15.77 -16.61
N MET A 246 5.04 -16.16 -17.80
CA MET A 246 5.34 -15.42 -19.03
C MET A 246 4.67 -14.05 -19.05
N GLN A 247 3.40 -13.94 -18.65
CA GLN A 247 2.73 -12.65 -18.52
C GLN A 247 3.49 -11.70 -17.58
N CYS A 248 4.01 -12.22 -16.47
CA CYS A 248 4.84 -11.44 -15.56
C CYS A 248 6.19 -11.04 -16.18
N GLY A 249 6.95 -11.99 -16.72
CA GLY A 249 8.28 -11.72 -17.29
C GLY A 249 8.25 -10.71 -18.45
N PHE A 250 7.27 -10.82 -19.34
CA PHE A 250 7.08 -9.88 -20.45
C PHE A 250 6.60 -8.48 -20.00
N SER A 251 6.12 -8.33 -18.77
CA SER A 251 5.70 -7.03 -18.22
C SER A 251 6.85 -6.26 -17.55
N LEU A 252 7.97 -6.92 -17.24
CA LEU A 252 9.09 -6.38 -16.44
C LEU A 252 10.26 -5.87 -17.30
N THR A 253 10.04 -5.62 -18.60
CA THR A 253 11.13 -5.45 -19.58
C THR A 253 11.68 -4.03 -19.72
N GLN A 254 11.33 -3.10 -18.84
CA GLN A 254 11.81 -1.71 -18.91
C GLN A 254 12.61 -1.29 -17.70
N ILE A 255 13.64 -0.50 -17.97
CA ILE A 255 14.48 0.12 -16.94
C ILE A 255 13.72 1.25 -16.26
N GLY A 256 13.69 1.25 -14.93
CA GLY A 256 13.02 2.26 -14.13
C GLY A 256 13.86 3.41 -13.61
N GLU A 257 13.18 4.29 -12.87
CA GLU A 257 13.69 5.50 -12.23
C GLU A 257 14.93 5.26 -11.37
N PHE A 258 15.01 4.08 -10.73
CA PHE A 258 16.16 3.70 -9.90
C PHE A 258 17.45 3.56 -10.70
N ALA A 259 17.40 3.23 -11.99
CA ALA A 259 18.60 3.19 -12.82
C ALA A 259 19.22 4.58 -12.98
N PHE A 260 18.38 5.62 -13.14
CA PHE A 260 18.86 7.01 -13.21
C PHE A 260 19.44 7.47 -11.87
N ILE A 261 18.83 7.06 -10.75
CA ILE A 261 19.34 7.35 -9.41
C ILE A 261 20.71 6.68 -9.21
N ILE A 262 20.86 5.41 -9.58
CA ILE A 262 22.14 4.68 -9.51
C ILE A 262 23.18 5.33 -10.44
N ALA A 263 22.79 5.76 -11.64
CA ALA A 263 23.69 6.46 -12.57
C ALA A 263 24.16 7.80 -12.00
N SER A 264 23.24 8.60 -11.46
CA SER A 264 23.56 9.86 -10.80
C SER A 264 24.45 9.66 -9.58
N LEU A 265 24.24 8.58 -8.82
CA LEU A 265 25.08 8.22 -7.68
C LEU A 265 26.51 7.92 -8.13
N GLY A 266 26.68 7.14 -9.19
CA GLY A 266 27.99 6.82 -9.76
C GLY A 266 28.75 8.05 -10.24
N VAL A 267 28.05 8.98 -10.91
CA VAL A 267 28.60 10.26 -11.37
C VAL A 267 28.97 11.15 -10.17
N SER A 268 28.09 11.25 -9.17
CA SER A 268 28.34 12.06 -7.96
C SER A 268 29.52 11.54 -7.14
N LEU A 269 29.70 10.24 -7.06
CA LEU A 269 30.83 9.59 -6.38
C LEU A 269 32.09 9.55 -7.26
N LYS A 270 32.01 10.01 -8.52
CA LYS A 270 33.10 10.01 -9.51
C LYS A 270 33.70 8.61 -9.75
N VAL A 271 32.86 7.58 -9.69
CA VAL A 271 33.27 6.18 -9.88
C VAL A 271 32.82 5.58 -11.20
N THR A 272 31.92 6.26 -11.92
CA THR A 272 31.46 5.84 -13.25
C THR A 272 31.87 6.85 -14.32
N SER A 273 32.13 6.33 -15.51
CA SER A 273 32.45 7.12 -16.70
C SER A 273 31.24 7.93 -17.20
N HIS A 274 31.49 9.11 -17.78
CA HIS A 274 30.43 10.03 -18.21
C HIS A 274 29.50 9.49 -19.31
N PHE A 275 29.95 8.51 -20.10
CA PHE A 275 29.14 7.91 -21.17
C PHE A 275 27.99 7.03 -20.66
N LEU A 276 28.10 6.52 -19.42
CA LEU A 276 27.18 5.49 -18.91
C LEU A 276 25.77 6.08 -18.68
N TYR A 277 25.71 7.30 -18.17
CA TYR A 277 24.44 7.98 -17.90
C TYR A 277 23.60 8.18 -19.18
N PRO A 278 24.11 8.81 -20.28
CA PRO A 278 23.37 8.92 -21.53
C PRO A 278 22.95 7.58 -22.15
N ILE A 279 23.81 6.55 -22.10
CA ILE A 279 23.47 5.22 -22.63
C ILE A 279 22.25 4.65 -21.91
N VAL A 280 22.24 4.66 -20.58
CA VAL A 280 21.15 4.08 -19.79
C VAL A 280 19.86 4.87 -19.97
N VAL A 281 19.94 6.18 -20.15
CA VAL A 281 18.78 7.01 -20.48
C VAL A 281 18.19 6.60 -21.83
N ALA A 282 19.00 6.48 -22.87
CA ALA A 282 18.54 6.05 -24.19
C ALA A 282 17.90 4.64 -24.15
N VAL A 283 18.51 3.71 -23.43
CA VAL A 283 17.97 2.35 -23.25
C VAL A 283 16.63 2.38 -22.51
N SER A 284 16.49 3.17 -21.45
CA SER A 284 15.23 3.29 -20.70
C SER A 284 14.11 3.86 -21.58
N VAL A 285 14.39 4.88 -22.39
CA VAL A 285 13.41 5.43 -23.35
C VAL A 285 12.96 4.36 -24.35
N ILE A 286 13.90 3.66 -24.98
CA ILE A 286 13.58 2.62 -25.98
C ILE A 286 12.79 1.47 -25.34
N THR A 287 13.20 0.98 -24.18
CA THR A 287 12.52 -0.12 -23.49
C THR A 287 11.12 0.29 -23.02
N THR A 288 10.94 1.52 -22.53
CA THR A 288 9.63 2.09 -22.17
C THR A 288 8.66 2.07 -23.36
N PHE A 289 9.12 2.47 -24.54
CA PHE A 289 8.29 2.42 -25.75
C PHE A 289 7.94 0.98 -26.16
N LEU A 290 8.82 0.01 -25.91
CA LEU A 290 8.61 -1.39 -26.28
C LEU A 290 7.73 -2.16 -25.28
N THR A 291 7.62 -1.72 -24.03
CA THR A 291 6.87 -2.43 -22.97
C THR A 291 5.42 -2.76 -23.31
N PRO A 292 4.57 -1.83 -23.81
CA PRO A 292 3.18 -2.17 -24.14
C PRO A 292 3.07 -3.27 -25.19
N TYR A 293 4.03 -3.34 -26.12
CA TYR A 293 4.11 -4.39 -27.13
C TYR A 293 4.55 -5.72 -26.51
N MET A 294 5.54 -5.71 -25.61
CA MET A 294 5.96 -6.90 -24.87
C MET A 294 4.82 -7.49 -24.04
N ILE A 295 4.05 -6.66 -23.33
CA ILE A 295 2.87 -7.10 -22.56
C ILE A 295 1.86 -7.80 -23.47
N ARG A 296 1.56 -7.24 -24.66
CA ARG A 296 0.66 -7.87 -25.65
C ARG A 296 1.21 -9.17 -26.23
N LEU A 297 2.52 -9.26 -26.40
CA LEU A 297 3.21 -10.44 -26.94
C LEU A 297 3.26 -11.62 -25.96
N ALA A 298 3.02 -11.41 -24.67
CA ALA A 298 3.10 -12.45 -23.66
C ALA A 298 2.20 -13.66 -23.95
N VAL A 299 0.94 -13.43 -24.34
CA VAL A 299 -0.04 -14.51 -24.62
C VAL A 299 0.29 -15.26 -25.93
N PRO A 300 0.55 -14.58 -27.06
CA PRO A 300 1.03 -15.25 -28.27
C PRO A 300 2.31 -16.06 -28.05
N ALA A 301 3.29 -15.51 -27.33
CA ALA A 301 4.53 -16.21 -27.01
C ALA A 301 4.26 -17.47 -26.18
N TYR A 302 3.37 -17.37 -25.18
CA TYR A 302 2.95 -18.53 -24.39
C TYR A 302 2.31 -19.62 -25.26
N ASN A 303 1.41 -19.27 -26.17
CA ASN A 303 0.76 -20.25 -27.04
C ASN A 303 1.75 -20.98 -27.95
N VAL A 304 2.78 -20.26 -28.46
CA VAL A 304 3.86 -20.87 -29.26
C VAL A 304 4.67 -21.83 -28.40
N ILE A 305 5.14 -21.38 -27.23
CA ILE A 305 5.94 -22.23 -26.33
C ILE A 305 5.13 -23.44 -25.89
N ASP A 306 3.87 -23.27 -25.50
CA ASP A 306 3.02 -24.37 -25.07
C ASP A 306 2.81 -25.39 -26.20
N LYS A 307 2.63 -24.94 -27.44
CA LYS A 307 2.48 -25.82 -28.62
C LYS A 307 3.72 -26.66 -28.91
N TYR A 308 4.92 -26.09 -28.76
CA TYR A 308 6.19 -26.79 -29.02
C TYR A 308 6.77 -27.50 -27.79
N MET A 309 6.20 -27.28 -26.60
CA MET A 309 6.72 -27.85 -25.35
C MET A 309 6.45 -29.37 -25.27
N PRO A 310 7.48 -30.20 -25.03
CA PRO A 310 7.27 -31.64 -24.88
C PRO A 310 6.38 -31.97 -23.68
N SER A 311 5.51 -32.98 -23.83
CA SER A 311 4.52 -33.39 -22.81
C SER A 311 5.11 -33.80 -21.45
N ARG A 312 6.43 -34.09 -21.38
CA ARG A 312 7.15 -34.35 -20.13
C ARG A 312 7.37 -33.06 -19.33
N TRP A 313 7.74 -31.97 -19.99
CA TRP A 313 7.96 -30.65 -19.38
C TRP A 313 6.65 -30.03 -18.93
N ARG A 314 5.59 -30.12 -19.74
CA ARG A 314 4.24 -29.67 -19.36
C ARG A 314 3.76 -30.34 -18.05
N ARG A 315 3.81 -31.68 -17.99
CA ARG A 315 3.45 -32.44 -16.78
C ARG A 315 4.36 -32.19 -15.56
N LEU A 316 5.59 -31.72 -15.76
CA LEU A 316 6.50 -31.38 -14.66
C LEU A 316 6.14 -30.01 -14.09
N LEU A 317 5.92 -29.02 -14.96
CA LEU A 317 5.51 -27.66 -14.59
C LEU A 317 4.13 -27.65 -13.93
N ASP A 318 3.16 -28.40 -14.48
CA ASP A 318 1.81 -28.50 -13.91
C ASP A 318 1.86 -29.10 -12.50
N ARG A 319 2.61 -30.20 -12.30
CA ARG A 319 2.78 -30.82 -10.97
C ARG A 319 3.49 -29.91 -9.97
N TYR A 320 4.44 -29.10 -10.43
CA TYR A 320 5.15 -28.15 -9.57
C TYR A 320 4.21 -27.02 -9.12
N SER A 321 3.43 -26.45 -10.03
CA SER A 321 2.45 -25.40 -9.71
C SER A 321 1.32 -25.90 -8.80
N SER A 322 0.80 -27.12 -9.04
CA SER A 322 -0.24 -27.73 -8.20
C SER A 322 0.30 -28.14 -6.83
N GLY A 323 1.54 -28.63 -6.75
CA GLY A 323 2.19 -29.02 -5.49
C GLY A 323 2.58 -27.83 -4.61
N ALA A 324 2.98 -26.70 -5.22
CA ALA A 324 3.31 -25.47 -4.49
C ALA A 324 2.08 -24.83 -3.83
N SER A 325 0.88 -24.98 -4.41
CA SER A 325 -0.37 -24.49 -3.85
C SER A 325 -0.87 -25.30 -2.64
N VAL A 326 -0.59 -26.61 -2.60
CA VAL A 326 -1.06 -27.51 -1.52
C VAL A 326 -0.11 -27.53 -0.31
N ALA A 327 1.12 -27.02 -0.47
CA ALA A 327 2.14 -26.99 0.59
C ALA A 327 1.95 -25.85 1.63
N ASN A 328 0.74 -25.31 1.78
CA ASN A 328 0.45 -24.30 2.80
C ASN A 328 0.11 -24.90 4.18
N HIS A 329 0.47 -26.16 4.43
CA HIS A 329 0.79 -26.63 5.78
C HIS A 329 2.08 -25.95 6.23
N SER A 330 1.98 -24.66 6.56
CA SER A 330 3.09 -23.93 7.15
C SER A 330 3.57 -24.69 8.38
N ASN A 331 4.80 -25.18 8.35
CA ASN A 331 5.43 -25.81 9.50
C ASN A 331 5.38 -24.82 10.68
N ASN A 332 4.71 -25.20 11.79
CA ASN A 332 4.60 -24.36 12.99
C ASN A 332 5.98 -23.90 13.48
N TRP A 333 7.03 -24.71 13.26
CA TRP A 333 8.42 -24.35 13.48
C TRP A 333 8.86 -23.11 12.69
N LYS A 334 8.58 -23.07 11.38
CA LYS A 334 8.96 -21.94 10.53
C LYS A 334 8.27 -20.65 10.97
N LYS A 335 6.97 -20.73 11.29
CA LYS A 335 6.21 -19.60 11.84
C LYS A 335 6.80 -19.09 13.16
N LEU A 336 7.09 -20.00 14.08
CA LEU A 336 7.64 -19.64 15.39
C LEU A 336 9.04 -19.04 15.28
N VAL A 337 9.94 -19.68 14.52
CA VAL A 337 11.33 -19.25 14.38
C VAL A 337 11.43 -17.88 13.70
N ILE A 338 10.71 -17.65 12.60
CA ILE A 338 10.70 -16.35 11.92
C ILE A 338 10.18 -15.25 12.87
N ALA A 339 9.12 -15.54 13.63
CA ALA A 339 8.60 -14.59 14.61
C ALA A 339 9.63 -14.28 15.71
N ILE A 340 10.34 -15.29 16.22
CA ILE A 340 11.38 -15.11 17.24
C ILE A 340 12.58 -14.32 16.68
N ILE A 341 13.06 -14.62 15.47
CA ILE A 341 14.16 -13.89 14.84
C ILE A 341 13.80 -12.41 14.71
N ARG A 342 12.61 -12.10 14.19
CA ARG A 342 12.11 -10.71 14.08
C ARG A 342 12.09 -10.00 15.44
N ILE A 343 11.62 -10.68 16.48
CA ILE A 343 11.57 -10.14 17.85
C ILE A 343 12.97 -9.83 18.36
N VAL A 344 13.90 -10.78 18.24
CA VAL A 344 15.29 -10.63 18.71
C VAL A 344 15.96 -9.49 18.00
N LEU A 345 15.84 -9.42 16.67
CA LEU A 345 16.44 -8.38 15.85
C LEU A 345 15.89 -6.99 16.18
N ILE A 346 14.57 -6.81 16.33
CA ILE A 346 14.00 -5.50 16.68
C ILE A 346 14.49 -5.04 18.06
N TYR A 347 14.40 -5.89 19.08
CA TYR A 347 14.79 -5.49 20.44
C TYR A 347 16.30 -5.35 20.59
N ALA A 348 17.10 -6.13 19.87
CA ALA A 348 18.55 -5.95 19.83
C ALA A 348 18.93 -4.59 19.22
N VAL A 349 18.34 -4.20 18.09
CA VAL A 349 18.58 -2.89 17.47
C VAL A 349 18.20 -1.74 18.41
N LEU A 350 17.04 -1.83 19.06
CA LEU A 350 16.63 -0.82 20.06
C LEU A 350 17.59 -0.77 21.25
N SER A 351 18.03 -1.92 21.77
CA SER A 351 19.00 -1.99 22.86
C SER A 351 20.34 -1.37 22.45
N ILE A 352 20.87 -1.68 21.26
CA ILE A 352 22.11 -1.07 20.74
C ILE A 352 21.96 0.45 20.63
N ALA A 353 20.85 0.95 20.06
CA ALA A 353 20.63 2.38 19.88
C ALA A 353 20.54 3.14 21.20
N VAL A 354 19.80 2.60 22.18
CA VAL A 354 19.68 3.20 23.52
C VAL A 354 21.03 3.14 24.24
N THR A 355 21.75 2.03 24.17
CA THR A 355 23.09 1.93 24.74
C THR A 355 24.05 2.95 24.12
N ALA A 356 24.09 3.08 22.79
CA ALA A 356 24.93 4.06 22.11
C ALA A 356 24.59 5.52 22.51
N LEU A 357 23.29 5.85 22.57
CA LEU A 357 22.82 7.17 22.99
C LEU A 357 23.23 7.47 24.43
N PHE A 358 23.06 6.52 25.35
CA PHE A 358 23.40 6.73 26.75
C PHE A 358 24.92 6.82 26.94
N LEU A 359 25.71 5.98 26.27
CA LEU A 359 27.16 6.03 26.33
C LEU A 359 27.74 7.34 25.77
N HIS A 360 27.13 7.92 24.74
CA HIS A 360 27.64 9.14 24.10
C HIS A 360 27.14 10.43 24.78
N PHE A 361 25.92 10.44 25.34
CA PHE A 361 25.34 11.66 25.91
C PHE A 361 25.20 11.60 27.44
N ILE A 362 24.65 10.51 27.98
CA ILE A 362 24.27 10.43 29.40
C ILE A 362 25.48 10.10 30.29
N VAL A 363 26.35 9.20 29.85
CA VAL A 363 27.54 8.81 30.63
C VAL A 363 28.52 9.97 30.77
N PRO A 364 28.90 10.72 29.71
CA PRO A 364 29.78 11.87 29.84
C PRO A 364 29.18 12.97 30.73
N LEU A 365 27.89 13.26 30.57
CA LEU A 365 27.17 14.22 31.41
C LEU A 365 27.20 13.80 32.90
N ALA A 366 27.03 12.50 33.19
CA ALA A 366 27.08 11.99 34.55
C ALA A 366 28.49 12.05 35.15
N THR A 367 29.53 11.79 34.34
CA THR A 367 30.93 11.90 34.80
C THR A 367 31.35 13.34 35.05
N ASP A 368 30.86 14.29 34.26
CA ASP A 368 31.13 15.71 34.47
C ASP A 368 30.48 16.26 35.75
N MET A 369 29.30 15.74 36.13
CA MET A 369 28.57 16.19 37.31
C MET A 369 28.99 15.53 38.63
N LEU A 370 29.31 14.23 38.61
CA LEU A 370 29.50 13.41 39.83
C LEU A 370 30.92 12.85 40.00
N GLY A 371 31.81 13.13 39.05
CA GLY A 371 33.16 12.57 38.97
C GLY A 371 33.21 11.19 38.30
N ASP A 372 34.41 10.71 38.01
CA ASP A 372 34.64 9.57 37.11
C ASP A 372 33.98 8.25 37.58
N LEU A 373 34.21 7.85 38.84
CA LEU A 373 33.69 6.58 39.37
C LEU A 373 32.16 6.58 39.51
N TRP A 374 31.60 7.61 40.17
CA TRP A 374 30.17 7.71 40.43
C TRP A 374 29.37 8.02 39.18
N GLY A 375 29.93 8.81 38.26
CA GLY A 375 29.35 9.07 36.95
C GLY A 375 29.24 7.80 36.10
N ARG A 376 30.27 6.95 36.09
CA ARG A 376 30.23 5.65 35.39
C ARG A 376 29.21 4.69 36.00
N ILE A 377 29.13 4.62 37.33
CA ILE A 377 28.13 3.78 38.02
C ILE A 377 26.71 4.25 37.69
N LEU A 378 26.45 5.55 37.84
CA LEU A 378 25.14 6.13 37.53
C LEU A 378 24.80 5.92 36.05
N GLY A 379 25.75 6.16 35.16
CA GLY A 379 25.63 5.93 33.73
C GLY A 379 25.29 4.48 33.37
N ALA A 380 25.98 3.50 33.97
CA ALA A 380 25.70 2.08 33.78
C ALA A 380 24.29 1.71 34.27
N VAL A 381 23.89 2.17 35.46
CA VAL A 381 22.57 1.89 36.04
C VAL A 381 21.46 2.48 35.17
N LEU A 382 21.61 3.74 34.73
CA LEU A 382 20.65 4.40 33.85
C LEU A 382 20.54 3.67 32.50
N THR A 383 21.67 3.29 31.92
CA THR A 383 21.70 2.56 30.63
C THR A 383 21.02 1.20 30.74
N ILE A 384 21.38 0.40 31.77
CA ILE A 384 20.79 -0.93 32.00
C ILE A 384 19.28 -0.81 32.26
N THR A 385 18.85 0.18 33.02
CA THR A 385 17.43 0.42 33.31
C THR A 385 16.65 0.79 32.05
N ALA A 386 17.23 1.62 31.18
CA ALA A 386 16.62 2.02 29.92
C ALA A 386 16.45 0.85 28.94
N ILE A 387 17.42 -0.08 28.87
CA ILE A 387 17.33 -1.25 27.97
C ILE A 387 16.58 -2.45 28.56
N ALA A 388 16.39 -2.49 29.88
CA ALA A 388 15.72 -3.58 30.60
C ALA A 388 14.36 -4.02 30.00
N PRO A 389 13.43 -3.12 29.61
CA PRO A 389 12.17 -3.54 29.01
C PRO A 389 12.36 -4.24 27.66
N PHE A 390 13.36 -3.85 26.86
CA PHE A 390 13.66 -4.47 25.56
C PHE A 390 14.32 -5.84 25.73
N LEU A 391 15.32 -5.97 26.59
CA LEU A 391 15.97 -7.25 26.88
C LEU A 391 14.96 -8.26 27.44
N ARG A 392 14.08 -7.83 28.34
CA ARG A 392 13.02 -8.69 28.87
C ARG A 392 12.03 -9.11 27.78
N ALA A 393 11.63 -8.19 26.91
CA ALA A 393 10.74 -8.50 25.78
C ALA A 393 11.37 -9.51 24.82
N MET A 394 12.67 -9.36 24.52
CA MET A 394 13.44 -10.29 23.70
C MET A 394 13.41 -11.72 24.27
N ILE A 395 13.65 -11.88 25.58
CA ILE A 395 13.71 -13.20 26.24
C ILE A 395 12.32 -13.85 26.35
N MET A 396 11.30 -13.09 26.76
CA MET A 396 10.03 -13.66 27.22
C MET A 396 8.97 -13.81 26.13
N LYS A 397 9.10 -13.12 25.00
CA LYS A 397 8.06 -13.08 23.97
C LYS A 397 8.00 -14.38 23.16
N LYS A 398 6.78 -14.72 22.67
CA LYS A 398 6.40 -15.95 21.95
C LYS A 398 6.62 -17.30 22.70
N ASN A 399 7.19 -17.31 23.91
CA ASN A 399 7.42 -18.52 24.73
C ASN A 399 6.14 -19.23 25.21
N ARG A 400 4.96 -18.64 25.04
CA ARG A 400 3.66 -19.21 25.39
C ARG A 400 2.62 -19.08 24.28
N SER A 401 3.08 -18.87 23.05
CA SER A 401 2.22 -18.74 21.88
C SER A 401 1.54 -20.06 21.52
N GLU A 402 0.46 -20.02 20.75
CA GLU A 402 -0.24 -21.22 20.30
C GLU A 402 0.68 -22.13 19.49
N GLU A 403 1.56 -21.57 18.66
CA GLU A 403 2.53 -22.32 17.88
C GLU A 403 3.56 -23.01 18.79
N PHE A 404 4.04 -22.32 19.83
CA PHE A 404 4.95 -22.91 20.82
C PHE A 404 4.29 -24.04 21.60
N LYS A 405 3.03 -23.86 22.03
CA LYS A 405 2.28 -24.89 22.77
C LYS A 405 1.98 -26.11 21.90
N SER A 406 1.60 -25.87 20.64
CA SER A 406 1.39 -26.94 19.65
C SER A 406 2.68 -27.75 19.47
N LEU A 407 3.82 -27.10 19.22
CA LEU A 407 5.11 -27.80 19.07
C LEU A 407 5.57 -28.52 20.34
N TRP A 408 5.31 -27.94 21.51
CA TRP A 408 5.66 -28.53 22.80
C TRP A 408 4.82 -29.78 23.13
N SER A 409 3.55 -29.79 22.72
CA SER A 409 2.65 -30.92 22.94
C SER A 409 2.78 -32.02 21.87
N ASP A 410 3.28 -31.67 20.68
CA ASP A 410 3.43 -32.57 19.54
C ASP A 410 4.50 -33.67 19.76
N SER A 411 5.70 -33.32 20.24
CA SER A 411 6.76 -34.31 20.48
C SER A 411 7.76 -33.88 21.56
N ARG A 412 8.23 -34.84 22.36
CA ARG A 412 9.32 -34.61 23.35
C ARG A 412 10.64 -34.18 22.69
N PHE A 413 10.86 -34.54 21.42
CA PHE A 413 12.02 -34.10 20.65
C PHE A 413 12.00 -32.59 20.35
N ASN A 414 10.82 -31.95 20.36
CA ASN A 414 10.70 -30.51 20.17
C ASN A 414 11.10 -29.70 21.43
N HIS A 415 11.20 -30.34 22.60
CA HIS A 415 11.51 -29.64 23.86
C HIS A 415 12.92 -29.07 23.84
N ALA A 416 13.92 -29.86 23.43
CA ALA A 416 15.32 -29.44 23.44
C ALA A 416 15.59 -28.23 22.52
N PRO A 417 15.12 -28.19 21.25
CA PRO A 417 15.31 -27.01 20.40
C PRO A 417 14.53 -25.78 20.89
N LEU A 418 13.34 -25.95 21.46
CA LEU A 418 12.57 -24.84 22.05
C LEU A 418 13.29 -24.22 23.27
N ILE A 419 13.86 -25.06 24.15
CA ILE A 419 14.67 -24.62 25.28
C ILE A 419 15.95 -23.94 24.79
N SER A 420 16.62 -24.50 23.77
CA SER A 420 17.82 -23.92 23.16
C SER A 420 17.57 -22.49 22.65
N ILE A 421 16.43 -22.24 21.99
CA ILE A 421 16.05 -20.89 21.51
C ILE A 421 15.83 -19.90 22.68
N ILE A 422 15.32 -20.36 23.83
CA ILE A 422 15.19 -19.51 25.03
C ILE A 422 16.57 -19.20 25.60
N LEU A 423 17.43 -20.22 25.75
CA LEU A 423 18.79 -20.07 26.26
C LEU A 423 19.63 -19.12 25.40
N LEU A 424 19.58 -19.26 24.07
CA LEU A 424 20.28 -18.37 23.14
C LEU A 424 19.93 -16.91 23.37
N ARG A 425 18.65 -16.59 23.62
CA ARG A 425 18.21 -15.21 23.88
C ARG A 425 18.65 -14.68 25.24
N ILE A 426 18.75 -15.54 26.26
CA ILE A 426 19.32 -15.19 27.55
C ILE A 426 20.80 -14.86 27.40
N VAL A 427 21.56 -15.68 26.63
CA VAL A 427 22.98 -15.43 26.34
C VAL A 427 23.16 -14.10 25.62
N ILE A 428 22.36 -13.81 24.60
CA ILE A 428 22.39 -12.51 23.90
C ILE A 428 22.12 -11.35 24.88
N ALA A 429 21.13 -11.48 25.76
CA ALA A 429 20.82 -10.44 26.76
C ALA A 429 21.95 -10.24 27.78
N ILE A 430 22.60 -11.31 28.22
CA ILE A 430 23.79 -11.24 29.08
C ILE A 430 24.91 -10.50 28.35
N GLY A 431 25.14 -10.80 27.07
CA GLY A 431 26.13 -10.14 26.23
C GLY A 431 25.95 -8.61 26.18
N PHE A 432 24.72 -8.12 26.07
CA PHE A 432 24.43 -6.68 26.14
C PHE A 432 24.86 -6.04 27.47
N ILE A 433 24.61 -6.71 28.59
CA ILE A 433 24.97 -6.19 29.92
C ILE A 433 26.48 -6.26 30.10
N VAL A 434 27.12 -7.35 29.69
CA VAL A 434 28.59 -7.48 29.71
C VAL A 434 29.24 -6.37 28.90
N PHE A 435 28.77 -6.10 27.68
CA PHE A 435 29.28 -5.03 26.82
C PHE A 435 29.21 -3.65 27.50
N ILE A 436 28.12 -3.34 28.20
CA ILE A 436 28.00 -2.09 28.96
C ILE A 436 29.02 -2.05 30.10
N ILE A 437 29.12 -3.13 30.89
CA ILE A 437 30.04 -3.16 32.02
C ILE A 437 31.49 -3.04 31.54
N GLU A 438 31.86 -3.73 30.46
CA GLU A 438 33.22 -3.69 29.88
C GLU A 438 33.60 -2.29 29.38
N ASN A 439 32.67 -1.58 28.73
CA ASN A 439 32.95 -0.25 28.21
C ASN A 439 33.09 0.82 29.31
N LEU A 440 32.44 0.63 30.48
CA LEU A 440 32.54 1.57 31.60
C LEU A 440 33.58 1.17 32.66
N PHE A 441 33.79 -0.13 32.89
CA PHE A 441 34.61 -0.68 33.96
C PHE A 441 35.67 -1.65 33.42
N ARG A 442 36.93 -1.42 33.79
CA ARG A 442 38.03 -2.38 33.54
C ARG A 442 38.02 -3.49 34.60
N ALA A 443 36.94 -4.27 34.65
CA ALA A 443 36.77 -5.39 35.60
C ALA A 443 37.18 -6.73 34.98
N SER A 444 37.37 -7.76 35.82
CA SER A 444 37.63 -9.12 35.32
C SER A 444 36.39 -9.71 34.62
N ALA A 445 36.60 -10.41 33.52
CA ALA A 445 35.51 -10.98 32.71
C ALA A 445 34.54 -11.86 33.52
N ALA A 446 35.06 -12.64 34.47
CA ALA A 446 34.25 -13.50 35.33
C ALA A 446 33.28 -12.72 36.24
N LEU A 447 33.73 -11.59 36.81
CA LEU A 447 32.87 -10.73 37.63
C LEU A 447 31.79 -10.06 36.79
N MET A 448 32.14 -9.58 35.58
CA MET A 448 31.17 -8.95 34.67
C MET A 448 30.04 -9.91 34.27
N VAL A 449 30.39 -11.14 33.91
CA VAL A 449 29.41 -12.18 33.55
C VAL A 449 28.52 -12.55 34.74
N GLY A 450 29.10 -12.68 35.95
CA GLY A 450 28.33 -12.97 37.17
C GLY A 450 27.29 -11.89 37.48
N ILE A 451 27.69 -10.61 37.42
CA ILE A 451 26.78 -9.47 37.62
C ILE A 451 25.70 -9.47 36.54
N ALA A 452 26.07 -9.68 35.27
CA ALA A 452 25.13 -9.71 34.16
C ALA A 452 24.05 -10.78 34.32
N ILE A 453 24.42 -11.99 34.77
CA ILE A 453 23.46 -13.08 35.05
C ILE A 453 22.46 -12.67 36.13
N ILE A 454 22.93 -12.08 37.23
CA ILE A 454 22.06 -11.62 38.33
C ILE A 454 21.07 -10.57 37.84
N VAL A 455 21.55 -9.60 37.05
CA VAL A 455 20.70 -8.54 36.49
C VAL A 455 19.65 -9.11 35.53
N VAL A 456 20.02 -10.01 34.61
CA VAL A 456 19.05 -10.65 33.70
C VAL A 456 18.02 -11.46 34.48
N CYS A 457 18.43 -12.22 35.50
CA CYS A 457 17.50 -12.96 36.37
C CYS A 457 16.51 -12.02 37.08
N ALA A 458 16.99 -10.90 37.62
CA ALA A 458 16.13 -9.87 38.22
C ALA A 458 15.15 -9.26 37.20
N MET A 459 15.60 -9.02 35.96
CA MET A 459 14.73 -8.50 34.88
C MET A 459 13.59 -9.48 34.53
N ILE A 460 13.89 -10.77 34.46
CA ILE A 460 12.91 -11.82 34.15
C ILE A 460 11.81 -11.87 35.22
N LEU A 461 12.21 -11.82 36.49
CA LEU A 461 11.31 -11.91 37.65
C LEU A 461 10.52 -10.61 37.92
N SER A 462 11.00 -9.47 37.42
CA SER A 462 10.38 -8.16 37.68
C SER A 462 8.96 -8.03 37.11
N ARG A 463 8.00 -7.70 38.00
CA ARG A 463 6.61 -7.41 37.63
C ARG A 463 6.45 -6.05 36.94
N PHE A 464 7.29 -5.08 37.28
CA PHE A 464 7.24 -3.74 36.68
C PHE A 464 7.66 -3.76 35.20
N LEU A 465 8.81 -4.39 34.92
CA LEU A 465 9.30 -4.58 33.55
C LEU A 465 8.34 -5.44 32.72
N LYS A 466 7.59 -6.35 33.37
CA LYS A 466 6.49 -7.07 32.72
C LYS A 466 5.39 -6.16 32.20
N LYS A 467 4.94 -5.20 33.01
CA LYS A 467 3.92 -4.26 32.59
C LYS A 467 4.42 -3.38 31.45
N GLN A 468 5.65 -2.85 31.56
CA GLN A 468 6.24 -2.01 30.52
C GLN A 468 6.43 -2.75 29.20
N SER A 469 6.99 -3.96 29.20
CA SER A 469 7.20 -4.74 27.97
C SER A 469 5.88 -5.04 27.25
N ILE A 470 4.82 -5.35 28.01
CA ILE A 470 3.48 -5.62 27.45
C ILE A 470 2.87 -4.35 26.86
N VAL A 471 3.01 -3.19 27.52
CA VAL A 471 2.48 -1.91 27.00
C VAL A 471 3.19 -1.52 25.71
N LEU A 472 4.52 -1.63 25.67
CA LEU A 472 5.32 -1.32 24.49
C LEU A 472 4.93 -2.21 23.31
N GLU A 473 4.74 -3.50 23.57
CA GLU A 473 4.28 -4.47 22.57
C GLU A 473 2.84 -4.19 22.09
N ARG A 474 1.89 -4.00 23.01
CA ARG A 474 0.50 -3.71 22.63
C ARG A 474 0.41 -2.45 21.81
N THR A 475 1.21 -1.44 22.15
CA THR A 475 1.27 -0.19 21.38
C THR A 475 1.88 -0.41 20.01
N PHE A 476 2.95 -1.20 19.88
CA PHE A 476 3.54 -1.56 18.59
C PHE A 476 2.56 -2.29 17.68
N VAL A 477 2.01 -3.41 18.19
CA VAL A 477 1.13 -4.30 17.43
C VAL A 477 -0.16 -3.57 17.08
N ARG A 478 -0.67 -2.75 18.01
CA ARG A 478 -1.79 -1.88 17.72
C ARG A 478 -1.42 -0.91 16.62
N ASN A 479 -0.36 -0.11 16.73
CA ASN A 479 0.01 0.87 15.71
C ASN A 479 0.23 0.24 14.33
N LEU A 480 0.93 -0.90 14.26
CA LEU A 480 1.21 -1.61 13.01
C LEU A 480 -0.05 -2.18 12.35
N HIS A 481 -0.99 -2.73 13.13
CA HIS A 481 -2.23 -3.29 12.56
C HIS A 481 -3.43 -2.34 12.68
N TYR A 482 -3.25 -1.11 13.18
CA TYR A 482 -4.38 -0.22 13.46
C TYR A 482 -5.13 0.13 12.18
N LYS A 483 -4.37 0.47 11.13
CA LYS A 483 -4.91 0.74 9.80
C LYS A 483 -5.66 -0.47 9.26
N GLU A 484 -5.06 -1.67 9.33
CA GLU A 484 -5.71 -2.89 8.85
C GLU A 484 -7.03 -3.19 9.60
N ILE A 485 -7.05 -3.03 10.93
CA ILE A 485 -8.25 -3.23 11.75
C ILE A 485 -9.32 -2.21 11.39
N GLN A 486 -8.93 -0.95 11.15
CA GLN A 486 -9.85 0.11 10.76
C GLN A 486 -10.43 -0.13 9.35
N GLN A 487 -9.60 -0.51 8.38
CA GLN A 487 -10.06 -0.84 7.02
C GLN A 487 -10.95 -2.10 7.01
N GLU A 488 -10.68 -3.08 7.87
CA GLU A 488 -11.55 -4.25 8.05
C GLU A 488 -12.90 -3.86 8.66
N TYR A 489 -12.92 -2.94 9.63
CA TYR A 489 -14.14 -2.41 10.23
C TYR A 489 -14.96 -1.58 9.22
N LEU A 490 -14.30 -0.74 8.42
CA LEU A 490 -14.93 0.09 7.39
C LEU A 490 -15.36 -0.71 6.15
N GLY A 491 -14.85 -1.93 5.97
CA GLY A 491 -15.14 -2.80 4.83
C GLY A 491 -14.24 -2.60 3.61
N GLU A 492 -13.29 -1.67 3.66
CA GLU A 492 -12.32 -1.39 2.58
C GLU A 492 -11.30 -2.52 2.38
N LYS A 493 -11.00 -3.29 3.45
CA LYS A 493 -10.10 -4.45 3.37
C LYS A 493 -10.87 -5.71 2.95
N GLN A 494 -10.44 -6.34 1.87
CA GLN A 494 -10.94 -7.66 1.49
C GLN A 494 -10.73 -8.68 2.63
N PRO A 495 -11.72 -9.55 2.88
CA PRO A 495 -11.72 -10.47 4.00
C PRO A 495 -10.64 -11.55 3.82
N GLU A 496 -10.13 -12.13 4.92
CA GLU A 496 -9.01 -13.09 4.85
C GLU A 496 -9.31 -14.33 3.99
N TYR A 497 -10.58 -14.69 3.82
CA TYR A 497 -10.99 -15.82 2.97
C TYR A 497 -10.90 -15.51 1.47
N ALA A 498 -10.91 -14.24 1.03
CA ALA A 498 -10.89 -13.88 -0.39
C ALA A 498 -9.66 -14.46 -1.12
N GLY A 499 -8.49 -14.46 -0.47
CA GLY A 499 -7.26 -15.06 -1.01
C GLY A 499 -7.16 -16.58 -0.87
N ARG A 500 -8.16 -17.23 -0.26
CA ARG A 500 -8.20 -18.68 0.00
C ARG A 500 -9.28 -19.42 -0.79
N LEU A 501 -10.01 -18.75 -1.69
CA LEU A 501 -11.06 -19.33 -2.55
C LEU A 501 -10.49 -20.24 -3.68
N LEU A 502 -9.34 -20.85 -3.45
CA LEU A 502 -8.47 -21.47 -4.46
C LEU A 502 -8.97 -22.81 -5.04
N ASP A 503 -10.07 -23.37 -4.54
CA ASP A 503 -10.42 -24.73 -4.94
C ASP A 503 -11.14 -24.81 -6.31
N ARG A 504 -11.70 -23.72 -6.87
CA ARG A 504 -12.55 -23.79 -8.09
C ARG A 504 -12.66 -22.50 -8.93
N ASP A 505 -11.56 -21.76 -9.17
CA ASP A 505 -11.59 -20.50 -9.95
C ASP A 505 -12.60 -19.45 -9.43
N LEU A 506 -12.89 -19.46 -8.13
CA LEU A 506 -13.82 -18.52 -7.49
C LEU A 506 -13.07 -17.27 -7.02
N HIS A 507 -13.59 -16.11 -7.40
CA HIS A 507 -13.05 -14.80 -7.08
C HIS A 507 -14.10 -13.95 -6.36
N LEU A 508 -13.64 -12.98 -5.58
CA LEU A 508 -14.47 -11.98 -4.92
C LEU A 508 -14.32 -10.66 -5.67
N SER A 509 -15.42 -10.06 -6.13
CA SER A 509 -15.44 -8.74 -6.79
C SER A 509 -16.45 -7.81 -6.14
N ASP A 510 -16.15 -6.51 -6.20
CA ASP A 510 -16.93 -5.45 -5.57
C ASP A 510 -17.75 -4.70 -6.64
N PHE A 511 -19.05 -4.55 -6.41
CA PHE A 511 -19.98 -3.90 -7.33
C PHE A 511 -20.70 -2.75 -6.62
N LEU A 512 -20.51 -1.52 -7.08
CA LEU A 512 -21.21 -0.35 -6.56
C LEU A 512 -22.63 -0.31 -7.12
N ILE A 513 -23.61 -0.04 -6.27
CA ILE A 513 -25.00 0.16 -6.69
C ILE A 513 -25.29 1.67 -6.80
N PRO A 514 -25.46 2.21 -8.03
CA PRO A 514 -25.81 3.60 -8.21
C PRO A 514 -27.19 3.93 -7.63
N ALA A 515 -27.47 5.21 -7.40
CA ALA A 515 -28.76 5.65 -6.84
C ALA A 515 -29.94 5.36 -7.77
N GLU A 516 -29.68 5.31 -9.07
CA GLU A 516 -30.61 5.07 -10.17
C GLU A 516 -30.81 3.58 -10.46
N SER A 517 -30.17 2.70 -9.67
CA SER A 517 -30.27 1.26 -9.89
C SER A 517 -31.66 0.73 -9.52
N ALA A 518 -32.27 -0.06 -10.41
CA ALA A 518 -33.50 -0.81 -10.19
C ALA A 518 -33.39 -1.89 -9.09
N TRP A 519 -32.18 -2.12 -8.56
CA TRP A 519 -31.92 -3.00 -7.42
C TRP A 519 -32.01 -2.26 -6.07
N ALA A 520 -31.89 -0.94 -6.07
CA ALA A 520 -32.04 -0.14 -4.87
C ALA A 520 -33.46 -0.29 -4.31
N GLY A 521 -33.56 -0.49 -3.00
CA GLY A 521 -34.82 -0.71 -2.27
C GLY A 521 -35.31 -2.15 -2.26
N LYS A 522 -34.77 -3.06 -3.09
CA LYS A 522 -35.18 -4.47 -3.13
C LYS A 522 -34.40 -5.35 -2.15
N THR A 523 -35.02 -6.43 -1.70
CA THR A 523 -34.35 -7.45 -0.86
C THR A 523 -33.52 -8.41 -1.68
N LEU A 524 -32.46 -9.00 -1.10
CA LEU A 524 -31.68 -10.05 -1.75
C LEU A 524 -32.55 -11.24 -2.19
N ARG A 525 -33.60 -11.55 -1.45
CA ARG A 525 -34.58 -12.58 -1.78
C ARG A 525 -35.41 -12.24 -3.02
N GLU A 526 -35.82 -10.99 -3.20
CA GLU A 526 -36.55 -10.55 -4.40
C GLU A 526 -35.67 -10.56 -5.65
N LEU A 527 -34.40 -10.19 -5.48
CA LEU A 527 -33.45 -10.14 -6.58
C LEU A 527 -33.03 -11.54 -7.03
N ASP A 528 -32.91 -12.49 -6.09
CA ASP A 528 -32.57 -13.89 -6.30
C ASP A 528 -31.29 -14.06 -7.14
N LEU A 529 -30.29 -13.22 -6.85
CA LEU A 529 -29.06 -13.08 -7.63
C LEU A 529 -28.30 -14.41 -7.76
N GLY A 530 -28.32 -15.23 -6.71
CA GLY A 530 -27.62 -16.51 -6.70
C GLY A 530 -28.24 -17.56 -7.61
N LYS A 531 -29.56 -17.63 -7.74
CA LYS A 531 -30.17 -18.55 -8.71
C LYS A 531 -30.11 -18.02 -10.15
N LYS A 532 -30.22 -16.71 -10.35
CA LYS A 532 -30.26 -16.10 -11.69
C LYS A 532 -28.90 -16.05 -12.36
N TYR A 533 -27.84 -15.78 -11.59
CA TYR A 533 -26.51 -15.50 -12.14
C TYR A 533 -25.42 -16.42 -11.58
N ASP A 534 -25.79 -17.40 -10.74
CA ASP A 534 -24.87 -18.36 -10.11
C ASP A 534 -23.73 -17.69 -9.32
N VAL A 535 -24.09 -16.61 -8.60
CA VAL A 535 -23.16 -15.82 -7.79
C VAL A 535 -23.58 -15.76 -6.32
N HIS A 536 -22.62 -15.59 -5.41
CA HIS A 536 -22.90 -15.52 -3.98
C HIS A 536 -22.56 -14.15 -3.41
N VAL A 537 -23.56 -13.44 -2.87
CA VAL A 537 -23.34 -12.19 -2.15
C VAL A 537 -22.67 -12.49 -0.81
N ALA A 538 -21.41 -12.08 -0.65
CA ALA A 538 -20.60 -12.35 0.54
C ALA A 538 -20.74 -11.26 1.61
N SER A 539 -20.79 -9.99 1.20
CA SER A 539 -21.05 -8.87 2.11
C SER A 539 -21.59 -7.65 1.39
N ILE A 540 -22.28 -6.79 2.14
CA ILE A 540 -22.74 -5.46 1.69
C ILE A 540 -22.03 -4.41 2.54
N ILE A 541 -21.37 -3.46 1.89
CA ILE A 541 -20.69 -2.34 2.56
C ILE A 541 -21.55 -1.10 2.37
N ARG A 542 -22.05 -0.56 3.48
CA ARG A 542 -22.93 0.60 3.54
C ARG A 542 -22.24 1.71 4.31
N GLY A 543 -21.68 2.67 3.57
CA GLY A 543 -20.85 3.72 4.16
C GLY A 543 -19.69 3.15 4.96
N LYS A 544 -19.75 3.24 6.29
CA LYS A 544 -18.71 2.75 7.22
C LYS A 544 -19.03 1.40 7.86
N HIS A 545 -20.14 0.77 7.47
CA HIS A 545 -20.61 -0.48 8.07
C HIS A 545 -20.56 -1.61 7.05
N ARG A 546 -19.89 -2.70 7.43
CA ARG A 546 -19.88 -3.94 6.66
C ARG A 546 -20.86 -4.95 7.23
N LEU A 547 -21.85 -5.35 6.44
CA LEU A 547 -22.76 -6.46 6.71
C LEU A 547 -22.16 -7.74 6.12
N ASN A 548 -21.64 -8.62 6.98
CA ASN A 548 -21.09 -9.91 6.59
C ASN A 548 -22.20 -10.94 6.46
N ILE A 549 -22.22 -11.68 5.35
CA ILE A 549 -23.19 -12.77 5.09
C ILE A 549 -24.63 -12.24 5.28
N PRO A 550 -25.07 -11.28 4.44
CA PRO A 550 -26.41 -10.73 4.52
C PRO A 550 -27.45 -11.83 4.31
N ASP A 551 -28.56 -11.74 5.03
CA ASP A 551 -29.68 -12.67 4.89
C ASP A 551 -30.55 -12.29 3.68
N GLY A 552 -31.49 -13.17 3.30
CA GLY A 552 -32.39 -12.90 2.19
C GLY A 552 -33.29 -11.67 2.39
N ASN A 553 -33.51 -11.24 3.65
CA ASN A 553 -34.34 -10.07 3.97
C ASN A 553 -33.57 -8.76 3.90
N THR A 554 -32.25 -8.81 3.72
CA THR A 554 -31.43 -7.61 3.65
C THR A 554 -31.74 -6.82 2.37
N CYS A 555 -32.15 -5.55 2.53
CA CYS A 555 -32.37 -4.62 1.43
C CYS A 555 -31.07 -4.01 0.94
N ILE A 556 -30.95 -3.84 -0.38
CA ILE A 556 -29.88 -3.07 -1.02
C ILE A 556 -30.30 -1.59 -1.04
N PHE A 557 -29.40 -0.69 -0.68
CA PHE A 557 -29.60 0.75 -0.74
C PHE A 557 -28.73 1.41 -1.82
N PRO A 558 -29.10 2.62 -2.26
CA PRO A 558 -28.22 3.47 -3.05
C PRO A 558 -26.83 3.57 -2.45
N ASN A 559 -25.81 3.49 -3.29
CA ASN A 559 -24.40 3.58 -2.93
C ASN A 559 -23.88 2.43 -2.02
N ASP A 560 -24.66 1.35 -1.87
CA ASP A 560 -24.13 0.11 -1.29
C ASP A 560 -23.08 -0.50 -2.23
N LEU A 561 -21.99 -0.99 -1.66
CA LEU A 561 -20.98 -1.77 -2.37
C LEU A 561 -21.19 -3.26 -2.04
N ILE A 562 -21.58 -4.04 -3.04
CA ILE A 562 -21.89 -5.46 -2.89
C ILE A 562 -20.66 -6.27 -3.28
N GLN A 563 -20.17 -7.09 -2.35
CA GLN A 563 -19.10 -8.04 -2.63
C GLN A 563 -19.69 -9.38 -3.01
N VAL A 564 -19.32 -9.88 -4.19
CA VAL A 564 -19.91 -11.06 -4.82
C VAL A 564 -18.82 -12.07 -5.14
N ILE A 565 -19.08 -13.35 -4.84
CA ILE A 565 -18.21 -14.49 -5.13
C ILE A 565 -18.73 -15.24 -6.36
N GLY A 566 -17.86 -15.46 -7.35
CA GLY A 566 -18.16 -16.23 -8.55
C GLY A 566 -16.89 -16.46 -9.38
N THR A 567 -17.00 -17.23 -10.46
CA THR A 567 -15.92 -17.40 -11.45
C THR A 567 -15.73 -16.14 -12.30
N ASP A 568 -14.60 -16.00 -12.99
CA ASP A 568 -14.33 -14.84 -13.87
C ASP A 568 -15.44 -14.63 -14.91
N GLU A 569 -15.95 -15.71 -15.50
CA GLU A 569 -17.08 -15.66 -16.44
C GLU A 569 -18.38 -15.18 -15.76
N GLN A 570 -18.73 -15.74 -14.60
CA GLN A 570 -19.93 -15.35 -13.84
C GLN A 570 -19.89 -13.89 -13.38
N LEU A 571 -18.72 -13.42 -12.91
CA LEU A 571 -18.54 -12.05 -12.45
C LEU A 571 -18.62 -11.05 -13.59
N SER A 572 -18.09 -11.37 -14.77
CA SER A 572 -18.22 -10.54 -15.96
C SER A 572 -19.68 -10.41 -16.43
N LEU A 573 -20.44 -11.52 -16.36
CA LEU A 573 -21.87 -11.52 -16.65
C LEU A 573 -22.62 -10.66 -15.62
N PHE A 574 -22.34 -10.85 -14.34
CA PHE A 574 -22.95 -10.08 -13.25
C PHE A 574 -22.70 -8.57 -13.39
N ALA A 575 -21.48 -8.17 -13.75
CA ALA A 575 -21.11 -6.77 -14.02
C ALA A 575 -22.01 -6.15 -15.09
N SER A 576 -22.19 -6.85 -16.22
CA SER A 576 -22.98 -6.36 -17.35
C SER A 576 -24.47 -6.18 -17.01
N VAL A 577 -25.00 -6.99 -16.08
CA VAL A 577 -26.40 -6.89 -15.65
C VAL A 577 -26.56 -5.76 -14.63
N ALA A 578 -25.60 -5.59 -13.72
CA ALA A 578 -25.61 -4.50 -12.75
C ALA A 578 -25.62 -3.13 -13.45
N GLU A 579 -24.87 -3.00 -14.55
CA GLU A 579 -24.83 -1.79 -15.38
C GLU A 579 -26.17 -1.55 -16.12
N LYS A 580 -26.78 -2.60 -16.67
CA LYS A 580 -28.11 -2.52 -17.31
C LYS A 580 -29.26 -2.24 -16.35
N ALA A 581 -29.06 -2.43 -15.05
CA ALA A 581 -30.06 -2.15 -14.04
C ALA A 581 -30.19 -0.65 -13.72
N ILE A 582 -29.34 0.21 -14.29
CA ILE A 582 -29.37 1.66 -14.09
C ILE A 582 -30.48 2.26 -14.98
N HIS A 583 -31.46 2.92 -14.37
CA HIS A 583 -32.47 3.69 -15.12
C HIS A 583 -31.82 4.92 -15.76
N THR A 584 -31.88 5.01 -17.09
CA THR A 584 -31.50 6.20 -17.85
C THR A 584 -32.74 7.07 -18.02
N TYR A 585 -32.69 8.34 -17.58
CA TYR A 585 -33.72 9.32 -17.92
C TYR A 585 -33.44 9.83 -19.34
N ASP A 586 -34.46 9.88 -20.20
CA ASP A 586 -34.35 10.50 -21.52
C ASP A 586 -34.40 12.03 -21.39
N ASP A 587 -33.53 12.74 -22.12
CA ASP A 587 -33.37 14.20 -22.04
C ASP A 587 -34.67 15.00 -22.34
N GLU A 588 -35.68 14.38 -22.97
CA GLU A 588 -36.97 15.01 -23.29
C GLU A 588 -37.86 15.29 -22.05
N ASP A 589 -37.58 14.69 -20.89
CA ASP A 589 -38.40 14.88 -19.68
C ASP A 589 -38.05 16.16 -18.88
N PHE A 590 -36.87 16.75 -19.09
CA PHE A 590 -36.47 17.95 -18.32
C PHE A 590 -37.33 19.18 -18.62
N GLY A 591 -37.85 19.31 -19.84
CA GLY A 591 -38.70 20.45 -20.24
C GLY A 591 -40.13 20.38 -19.69
N LYS A 592 -40.62 19.18 -19.34
CA LYS A 592 -42.00 18.99 -18.86
C LYS A 592 -42.20 19.36 -17.39
N HIS A 593 -41.14 19.24 -16.59
CA HIS A 593 -41.15 19.53 -15.15
C HIS A 593 -40.82 21.01 -14.84
N GLU A 594 -40.85 21.91 -15.83
CA GLU A 594 -40.66 23.34 -15.60
C GLU A 594 -41.89 23.95 -14.92
N MET A 595 -41.69 24.49 -13.72
CA MET A 595 -42.73 25.19 -12.98
C MET A 595 -42.96 26.58 -13.57
N LYS A 596 -44.17 26.86 -14.07
CA LYS A 596 -44.54 28.16 -14.64
C LYS A 596 -45.43 28.94 -13.67
N LEU A 597 -45.30 30.26 -13.67
CA LEU A 597 -46.21 31.16 -12.96
C LEU A 597 -47.26 31.65 -13.95
N LYS A 598 -48.53 31.39 -13.67
CA LYS A 598 -49.67 31.91 -14.44
C LYS A 598 -50.69 32.54 -13.49
N GLN A 599 -51.55 33.39 -14.04
CA GLN A 599 -52.63 34.03 -13.29
C GLN A 599 -53.97 33.75 -13.97
N PHE A 600 -55.04 33.61 -13.19
CA PHE A 600 -56.41 33.70 -13.68
C PHE A 600 -57.22 34.68 -12.85
N VAL A 601 -58.23 35.25 -13.50
CA VAL A 601 -59.27 36.05 -12.85
C VAL A 601 -60.39 35.11 -12.44
N VAL A 602 -60.89 35.24 -11.21
CA VAL A 602 -62.05 34.48 -10.75
C VAL A 602 -63.33 35.09 -11.34
N ALA A 603 -63.83 34.48 -12.42
CA ALA A 603 -65.07 34.92 -13.09
C ALA A 603 -66.33 34.67 -12.23
N LYS A 604 -67.42 35.40 -12.48
CA LYS A 604 -68.73 35.22 -11.81
C LYS A 604 -69.22 33.79 -11.76
N ASP A 605 -68.98 33.05 -12.84
CA ASP A 605 -69.50 31.70 -13.04
C ASP A 605 -68.49 30.63 -12.60
N SER A 606 -67.35 31.05 -12.02
CA SER A 606 -66.26 30.16 -11.63
C SER A 606 -66.64 29.33 -10.40
N PRO A 607 -66.31 28.03 -10.38
CA PRO A 607 -66.58 27.15 -9.22
C PRO A 607 -65.80 27.55 -7.96
N PHE A 608 -64.87 28.50 -8.08
CA PHE A 608 -64.02 28.96 -6.99
C PHE A 608 -64.57 30.17 -6.23
N VAL A 609 -65.60 30.86 -6.76
CA VAL A 609 -66.21 32.02 -6.08
C VAL A 609 -66.84 31.59 -4.76
N GLY A 610 -66.55 32.32 -3.69
CA GLY A 610 -67.10 32.11 -2.35
C GLY A 610 -66.50 30.94 -1.57
N HIS A 611 -65.60 30.15 -2.18
CA HIS A 611 -64.91 29.04 -1.54
C HIS A 611 -63.50 29.43 -1.13
N SER A 612 -63.02 28.88 -0.02
CA SER A 612 -61.65 29.09 0.45
C SER A 612 -60.63 28.34 -0.41
N ILE A 613 -59.38 28.80 -0.44
CA ILE A 613 -58.29 28.20 -1.24
C ILE A 613 -58.16 26.68 -0.99
N ILE A 614 -58.37 26.23 0.25
CA ILE A 614 -58.34 24.80 0.61
C ILE A 614 -59.53 24.02 0.04
N GLU A 615 -60.73 24.60 0.04
CA GLU A 615 -61.94 23.99 -0.53
C GLU A 615 -61.88 23.93 -2.06
N CYS A 616 -61.25 24.93 -2.69
CA CYS A 616 -60.97 24.95 -4.12
C CYS A 616 -60.04 23.81 -4.57
N GLY A 617 -59.26 23.23 -3.65
CA GLY A 617 -58.43 22.05 -3.90
C GLY A 617 -57.28 22.29 -4.89
N ILE A 618 -56.89 23.55 -5.14
CA ILE A 618 -55.91 23.93 -6.18
C ILE A 618 -54.61 23.11 -6.08
N ARG A 619 -54.10 22.89 -4.85
CA ARG A 619 -52.89 22.10 -4.58
C ARG A 619 -53.06 20.59 -4.64
N ASN A 620 -54.18 20.08 -4.12
CA ASN A 620 -54.34 18.63 -3.94
C ASN A 620 -54.99 17.95 -5.14
N LYS A 621 -55.81 18.70 -5.91
CA LYS A 621 -56.55 18.20 -7.07
C LYS A 621 -55.84 18.52 -8.39
N TYR A 622 -55.20 19.69 -8.48
CA TYR A 622 -54.56 20.17 -9.70
C TYR A 622 -53.05 20.36 -9.56
N HIS A 623 -52.44 19.89 -8.46
CA HIS A 623 -51.00 20.00 -8.19
C HIS A 623 -50.39 21.41 -8.30
N CYS A 624 -51.22 22.45 -8.27
CA CYS A 624 -50.82 23.85 -8.40
C CYS A 624 -50.75 24.56 -7.04
N LEU A 625 -49.73 25.38 -6.83
CA LEU A 625 -49.56 26.18 -5.62
C LEU A 625 -50.05 27.61 -5.84
N VAL A 626 -51.02 28.07 -5.05
CA VAL A 626 -51.39 29.49 -5.02
C VAL A 626 -50.30 30.28 -4.30
N VAL A 627 -49.72 31.25 -4.98
CA VAL A 627 -48.60 32.07 -4.46
C VAL A 627 -49.02 33.49 -4.09
N GLY A 628 -50.15 33.98 -4.61
CA GLY A 628 -50.66 35.31 -4.30
C GLY A 628 -52.07 35.55 -4.84
N ILE A 629 -52.78 36.49 -4.22
CA ILE A 629 -54.12 36.93 -4.65
C ILE A 629 -54.15 38.46 -4.66
N GLU A 630 -54.57 39.05 -5.76
CA GLU A 630 -54.88 40.48 -5.87
C GLU A 630 -56.40 40.63 -5.89
N SER A 631 -56.95 41.47 -5.01
CA SER A 631 -58.39 41.67 -4.95
C SER A 631 -58.86 42.80 -5.85
N ALA A 632 -60.10 42.70 -6.33
CA ALA A 632 -60.70 43.67 -7.25
C ALA A 632 -60.54 45.13 -6.75
N GLY A 633 -59.80 45.95 -7.50
CA GLY A 633 -59.55 47.36 -7.20
C GLY A 633 -58.35 47.66 -6.29
N GLU A 634 -57.62 46.63 -5.82
CA GLU A 634 -56.35 46.77 -5.10
C GLU A 634 -55.19 46.21 -5.93
N ASP A 635 -54.22 47.06 -6.29
CA ASP A 635 -53.05 46.68 -7.09
C ASP A 635 -51.91 46.05 -6.23
N VAL A 636 -52.30 45.35 -5.15
CA VAL A 636 -51.36 44.80 -4.15
C VAL A 636 -51.54 43.30 -4.03
N LEU A 637 -50.50 42.55 -4.38
CA LEU A 637 -50.44 41.10 -4.23
C LEU A 637 -50.42 40.72 -2.74
N ARG A 638 -51.48 40.06 -2.28
CA ARG A 638 -51.59 39.59 -0.90
C ARG A 638 -51.12 38.16 -0.78
N THR A 639 -50.48 37.85 0.35
CA THR A 639 -50.13 36.46 0.71
C THR A 639 -51.41 35.63 0.85
N PRO A 640 -51.52 34.49 0.18
CA PRO A 640 -52.76 33.71 0.17
C PRO A 640 -53.01 33.11 1.56
N GLN A 641 -54.17 33.43 2.15
CA GLN A 641 -54.62 32.80 3.38
C GLN A 641 -55.52 31.62 3.06
N VAL A 642 -55.17 30.44 3.55
CA VAL A 642 -55.77 29.14 3.18
C VAL A 642 -57.29 29.08 3.41
N HIS A 643 -57.80 29.82 4.40
CA HIS A 643 -59.22 29.87 4.77
C HIS A 643 -59.97 31.09 4.21
N MET A 644 -59.30 31.97 3.47
CA MET A 644 -59.93 33.15 2.90
C MET A 644 -60.71 32.75 1.63
N PRO A 645 -62.00 33.12 1.52
CA PRO A 645 -62.78 32.83 0.33
C PRO A 645 -62.32 33.70 -0.84
N LEU A 646 -62.21 33.10 -2.02
CA LEU A 646 -61.96 33.83 -3.26
C LEU A 646 -63.21 34.60 -3.67
N LYS A 647 -63.04 35.86 -4.04
CA LYS A 647 -64.12 36.73 -4.48
C LYS A 647 -64.14 36.85 -6.00
N GLU A 648 -65.29 37.26 -6.51
CA GLU A 648 -65.41 37.67 -7.91
C GLU A 648 -64.39 38.78 -8.21
N ASP A 649 -63.76 38.69 -9.39
CA ASP A 649 -62.73 39.61 -9.88
C ASP A 649 -61.38 39.58 -9.11
N ASP A 650 -61.17 38.63 -8.21
CA ASP A 650 -59.83 38.38 -7.65
C ASP A 650 -58.90 37.80 -8.74
N VAL A 651 -57.65 38.25 -8.81
CA VAL A 651 -56.59 37.67 -9.65
C VAL A 651 -55.76 36.71 -8.80
N VAL A 652 -55.81 35.43 -9.13
CA VAL A 652 -55.12 34.37 -8.40
C VAL A 652 -53.88 33.95 -9.16
N TRP A 653 -52.72 34.13 -8.53
CA TRP A 653 -51.43 33.71 -9.04
C TRP A 653 -51.11 32.29 -8.59
N VAL A 654 -50.84 31.41 -9.55
CA VAL A 654 -50.59 29.98 -9.33
C VAL A 654 -49.29 29.53 -10.01
N VAL A 655 -48.56 28.66 -9.33
CA VAL A 655 -47.35 28.01 -9.84
C VAL A 655 -47.58 26.50 -9.92
N GLY A 656 -47.29 25.91 -11.07
CA GLY A 656 -47.41 24.47 -11.31
C GLY A 656 -46.66 24.09 -12.58
N GLU A 657 -46.58 22.79 -12.86
CA GLU A 657 -46.11 22.31 -14.16
C GLU A 657 -47.10 22.72 -15.26
N GLU A 658 -46.65 22.78 -16.52
CA GLU A 658 -47.47 23.32 -17.60
C GLU A 658 -48.78 22.53 -17.81
N ASP A 659 -48.72 21.20 -17.69
CA ASP A 659 -49.88 20.31 -17.82
C ASP A 659 -50.89 20.49 -16.68
N ASP A 660 -50.39 20.57 -15.44
CA ASP A 660 -51.18 20.80 -14.23
C ASP A 660 -51.89 22.16 -14.26
N LEU A 661 -51.16 23.19 -14.69
CA LEU A 661 -51.71 24.53 -14.88
C LEU A 661 -52.80 24.53 -15.96
N ASN A 662 -52.55 23.91 -17.11
CA ASN A 662 -53.55 23.81 -18.18
C ASN A 662 -54.82 23.09 -17.69
N GLN A 663 -54.68 22.05 -16.87
CA GLN A 663 -55.81 21.35 -16.25
C GLN A 663 -56.58 22.28 -15.30
N LEU A 664 -55.90 23.11 -14.49
CA LEU A 664 -56.55 24.08 -13.61
C LEU A 664 -57.30 25.15 -14.41
N PHE A 665 -56.67 25.76 -15.42
CA PHE A 665 -57.27 26.84 -16.22
C PHE A 665 -58.47 26.36 -17.06
N ALA A 666 -58.50 25.09 -17.48
CA ALA A 666 -59.64 24.51 -18.18
C ALA A 666 -60.95 24.50 -17.35
N TYR A 667 -60.87 24.63 -16.03
CA TYR A 667 -62.03 24.74 -15.13
C TYR A 667 -62.30 26.18 -14.64
N CYS A 668 -61.36 27.12 -14.88
CA CYS A 668 -61.48 28.51 -14.45
C CYS A 668 -62.07 29.44 -15.53
N CYS A 669 -61.89 29.10 -16.81
CA CYS A 669 -62.25 29.93 -17.97
C CYS A 669 -63.49 29.43 -18.72
#